data_AF-A0AA88H414-F1
#
_entry.id   AF-A0AA88H414-F1
#
_cell.length_a   1.000
_cell.length_b   1.000
_cell.length_c   1.000
_cell.angle_alpha   90.00
_cell.angle_beta   90.00
_cell.angle_gamma   90.00
#
_symmetry.space_group_name_H-M   'P 1'
#
loop_
_entity.id
_entity.type
_entity.pdbx_description
1 polymer ?
#
loop_
_entity_poly.entity_id
_entity_poly.type
_entity_poly.pdbx_seq_one_letter_code
_entity_poly.pdbx_strand_id
1 'polypeptide(L)'
;MTRATNFAAHNAISWRAWWVVKISTMMMMIVVLVNASMSPMPRKVHNEEEPSTSSSIFMKQMDEENYIDVILKEPVQEVQPPSTFFLISRERPSYNTTLFLVGNYLTAFVWRDVSHSFNISATRDLLEWLREVSMSNQNTQQLSIGIDAEYAPLFLSTLEFHNIDSASISFNLLHFSSDLCTQRQLFVDHDIIIMDSLQSFLFVNLYRNTIEKRKPSTTYYSDANIMNPSDFVPMKLAPLEIVTSKTQLHPLFTLAGSKHLLLNRVLLSRYFKFGNITEEDVNFMRFLFSNITDVHVDYEWFNSMMLNTQHRFNISIEAHFSLNQLFTSYLNSTPFEYSFFASHDYWIIPIILVYLLYLIMLFSMRAFRLPSIKRRLVIPYLPLLFIVYEVILSSITSQCFLGTSYIGVILIVFCICVYSLTILRYFYLRNLYGLIAKGKKRVLLHSFCVSFKTGIVLIVAASFVLSIVLTLHCIAVFFDVTLSSIYNITFASYVLLSTIIGLIAVAVDTLFNRKILKEKGLRHFLFFNDPLMVRLDLLFISFILLLIIALVISNSTSPFSVSFHLGNMFRFFMHCFIALICGGNILIMESFTKIRRRIRKQKHATNINNVNNPNEEESELYAFLGNREFEDLFKEYSTKEMSIENYLFYKKMQQLAEKGKHQFLTFEIMHEIENEFIKNNSAFELNISSSSKKSFYKLLDAVRLNSTSIAMQQQSCKTMDKSFPEGNNKHYDSSSSPTIQDLHSILWADIFVNMLDTHSRLIETKEFSDWFKVYEIQKSNAIV
;
A
#
# COMPACT_ATOMS: atom_id res chain seq x y z
N MET A 1 14.09 -20.56 -42.59
CA MET A 1 13.54 -20.55 -41.20
C MET A 1 14.54 -21.02 -40.14
N THR A 2 15.25 -22.13 -40.30
CA THR A 2 16.21 -22.69 -39.32
C THR A 2 17.46 -21.83 -39.04
N ARG A 3 17.89 -20.96 -39.97
CA ARG A 3 18.97 -19.97 -39.71
C ARG A 3 18.50 -18.77 -38.89
N ALA A 4 17.22 -18.38 -38.98
CA ALA A 4 16.66 -17.26 -38.22
C ALA A 4 16.45 -17.63 -36.74
N THR A 5 16.08 -18.89 -36.45
CA THR A 5 15.95 -19.41 -35.09
C THR A 5 17.30 -19.53 -34.37
N ASN A 6 18.37 -19.92 -35.07
CA ASN A 6 19.70 -19.99 -34.49
C ASN A 6 20.33 -18.61 -34.22
N PHE A 7 20.05 -17.61 -35.07
CA PHE A 7 20.51 -16.24 -34.85
C PHE A 7 19.78 -15.57 -33.66
N ALA A 8 18.47 -15.83 -33.51
CA ALA A 8 17.70 -15.37 -32.36
C ALA A 8 18.15 -16.03 -31.05
N ALA A 9 18.48 -17.33 -31.06
CA ALA A 9 18.99 -18.04 -29.87
C ALA A 9 20.38 -17.54 -29.44
N HIS A 10 21.28 -17.28 -30.40
CA HIS A 10 22.63 -16.79 -30.09
C HIS A 10 22.61 -15.34 -29.57
N ASN A 11 21.72 -14.50 -30.10
CA ASN A 11 21.52 -13.14 -29.59
C ASN A 11 20.80 -13.14 -28.23
N ALA A 12 19.84 -14.02 -27.98
CA ALA A 12 19.19 -14.12 -26.67
C ALA A 12 20.18 -14.50 -25.53
N ILE A 13 21.19 -15.33 -25.82
CA ILE A 13 22.23 -15.70 -24.85
C ILE A 13 23.18 -14.51 -24.60
N SER A 14 23.58 -13.79 -25.65
CA SER A 14 24.40 -12.58 -25.55
C SER A 14 23.70 -11.48 -24.73
N TRP A 15 22.41 -11.24 -24.98
CA TRP A 15 21.61 -10.25 -24.25
C TRP A 15 21.41 -10.62 -22.79
N ARG A 16 21.23 -11.91 -22.47
CA ARG A 16 21.17 -12.38 -21.07
C ARG A 16 22.49 -12.17 -20.34
N ALA A 17 23.63 -12.46 -20.98
CA ALA A 17 24.95 -12.23 -20.39
C ALA A 17 25.20 -10.73 -20.16
N TRP A 18 24.82 -9.89 -21.13
CA TRP A 18 25.00 -8.43 -21.04
C TRP A 18 24.13 -7.79 -19.95
N TRP A 19 22.86 -8.22 -19.83
CA TRP A 19 21.96 -7.78 -18.76
C TRP A 19 22.43 -8.21 -17.36
N VAL A 20 22.92 -9.45 -17.23
CA VAL A 20 23.49 -9.94 -15.96
C VAL A 20 24.71 -9.11 -15.56
N VAL A 21 25.60 -8.78 -16.50
CA VAL A 21 26.78 -7.95 -16.21
C VAL A 21 26.39 -6.51 -15.82
N LYS A 22 25.44 -5.89 -16.52
CA LYS A 22 24.95 -4.52 -16.22
C LYS A 22 24.22 -4.43 -14.88
N ILE A 23 23.35 -5.39 -14.56
CA ILE A 23 22.67 -5.43 -13.25
C ILE A 23 23.69 -5.69 -12.14
N SER A 24 24.64 -6.61 -12.35
CA SER A 24 25.66 -6.93 -11.36
C SER A 24 26.60 -5.74 -11.11
N THR A 25 26.97 -4.97 -12.13
CA THR A 25 27.77 -3.74 -11.98
C THR A 25 27.00 -2.59 -11.31
N MET A 26 25.71 -2.41 -11.62
CA MET A 26 24.87 -1.42 -10.95
C MET A 26 24.67 -1.75 -9.46
N MET A 27 24.42 -3.03 -9.14
CA MET A 27 24.38 -3.53 -7.76
C MET A 27 25.72 -3.37 -7.05
N MET A 28 26.85 -3.59 -7.74
CA MET A 28 28.18 -3.34 -7.19
C MET A 28 28.41 -1.86 -6.86
N MET A 29 27.97 -0.92 -7.71
CA MET A 29 28.08 0.52 -7.43
C MET A 29 27.29 0.92 -6.18
N ILE A 30 26.07 0.40 -6.02
CA ILE A 30 25.24 0.64 -4.83
C ILE A 30 25.95 0.09 -3.57
N VAL A 31 26.54 -1.10 -3.65
CA VAL A 31 27.30 -1.70 -2.54
C VAL A 31 28.58 -0.91 -2.22
N VAL A 32 29.28 -0.37 -3.22
CA VAL A 32 30.45 0.49 -3.02
C VAL A 32 30.05 1.80 -2.35
N LEU A 33 28.92 2.41 -2.76
CA LEU A 33 28.39 3.63 -2.14
C LEU A 33 27.95 3.40 -0.68
N VAL A 34 27.31 2.27 -0.38
CA VAL A 34 26.90 1.89 0.98
C VAL A 34 28.09 1.51 1.87
N ASN A 35 29.14 0.88 1.32
CA ASN A 35 30.36 0.60 2.08
C ASN A 35 31.23 1.84 2.30
N ALA A 36 31.25 2.78 1.34
CA ALA A 36 31.97 4.04 1.48
C ALA A 36 31.38 4.93 2.59
N SER A 37 30.05 4.93 2.76
CA SER A 37 29.37 5.66 3.83
C SER A 37 29.49 5.01 5.22
N MET A 38 29.97 3.77 5.30
CA MET A 38 30.15 3.01 6.55
C MET A 38 31.62 2.83 6.98
N SER A 39 32.56 3.56 6.37
CA SER A 39 33.95 3.54 6.82
C SER A 39 34.08 4.24 8.19
N PRO A 40 34.79 3.65 9.17
CA PRO A 40 35.01 4.30 10.46
C PRO A 40 35.92 5.52 10.28
N MET A 41 35.50 6.68 10.79
CA MET A 41 36.39 7.84 10.92
C MET A 41 37.67 7.45 11.68
N PRO A 42 38.85 7.87 11.22
CA PRO A 42 40.08 7.66 11.97
C PRO A 42 39.96 8.39 13.31
N ARG A 43 40.17 7.66 14.41
CA ARG A 43 40.36 8.24 15.75
C ARG A 43 41.55 9.21 15.68
N LYS A 44 41.28 10.51 15.72
CA LYS A 44 42.30 11.50 16.07
C LYS A 44 42.69 11.26 17.53
N VAL A 45 43.95 10.89 17.72
CA VAL A 45 44.63 10.92 19.01
C VAL A 45 44.80 12.41 19.37
N HIS A 46 44.15 12.84 20.44
CA HIS A 46 44.39 14.16 21.03
C HIS A 46 45.73 14.12 21.77
N ASN A 47 46.70 14.88 21.29
CA ASN A 47 47.77 15.39 22.13
C ASN A 47 47.42 16.84 22.48
N GLU A 48 47.51 17.14 23.77
CA GLU A 48 47.43 18.47 24.35
C GLU A 48 48.56 19.36 23.83
N GLU A 49 48.23 20.59 23.44
CA GLU A 49 49.11 21.75 23.50
C GLU A 49 48.25 23.02 23.29
N GLU A 50 48.04 23.77 24.37
CA GLU A 50 47.82 25.23 24.33
C GLU A 50 49.20 25.93 24.21
N PRO A 51 49.33 27.26 23.95
CA PRO A 51 48.32 28.32 23.79
C PRO A 51 48.57 29.26 22.57
N SER A 52 47.65 30.20 22.30
CA SER A 52 47.92 31.66 22.33
C SER A 52 46.94 32.51 21.49
N THR A 53 46.25 33.41 22.21
CA THR A 53 46.00 34.84 21.92
C THR A 53 45.18 35.33 20.71
N SER A 54 44.21 36.19 21.07
CA SER A 54 43.66 37.36 20.35
C SER A 54 42.73 37.05 19.17
N SER A 55 41.60 37.69 18.92
CA SER A 55 41.07 39.03 19.24
C SER A 55 39.55 38.98 18.95
N SER A 56 38.69 39.38 19.89
CA SER A 56 38.03 40.70 19.96
C SER A 56 36.73 40.83 19.11
N ILE A 57 35.65 41.28 19.78
CA ILE A 57 34.55 42.13 19.26
C ILE A 57 33.42 41.34 18.52
N PHE A 58 32.10 41.47 18.75
CA PHE A 58 31.25 42.49 19.38
C PHE A 58 30.05 41.81 20.09
N MET A 59 29.72 42.30 21.28
CA MET A 59 28.54 41.97 22.07
C MET A 59 27.42 42.94 21.71
N LYS A 60 26.20 42.46 21.44
CA LYS A 60 25.00 43.26 21.71
C LYS A 60 23.84 42.36 22.12
N GLN A 61 23.46 42.57 23.36
CA GLN A 61 22.36 41.97 24.11
C GLN A 61 21.18 42.96 24.08
N MET A 62 19.99 42.46 24.43
CA MET A 62 18.75 43.18 24.79
C MET A 62 17.89 43.70 23.62
N ASP A 63 16.58 43.46 23.53
CA ASP A 63 15.57 43.14 24.55
C ASP A 63 14.46 42.20 24.03
N GLU A 64 14.04 41.27 24.89
CA GLU A 64 12.73 40.61 24.88
C GLU A 64 11.79 41.43 25.76
N GLU A 65 10.69 41.95 25.21
CA GLU A 65 9.42 42.15 25.95
C GLU A 65 8.31 42.56 24.97
N ASN A 66 7.10 42.05 25.22
CA ASN A 66 5.82 42.31 24.55
C ASN A 66 5.52 41.56 23.25
N TYR A 67 4.95 40.34 23.36
CA TYR A 67 3.87 39.91 22.45
C TYR A 67 3.09 38.70 23.01
N ILE A 68 2.45 38.85 24.17
CA ILE A 68 1.37 37.95 24.62
C ILE A 68 0.31 38.83 25.29
N ASP A 69 -0.70 39.26 24.53
CA ASP A 69 -2.04 39.63 25.03
C ASP A 69 -2.92 40.17 23.90
N VAL A 70 -3.38 39.33 22.96
CA VAL A 70 -4.65 39.56 22.22
C VAL A 70 -5.22 38.23 21.70
N ILE A 71 -5.56 37.30 22.58
CA ILE A 71 -6.58 36.27 22.28
C ILE A 71 -7.30 35.99 23.57
N LEU A 72 -8.56 36.42 23.67
CA LEU A 72 -9.67 35.84 24.44
C LEU A 72 -10.70 36.93 24.75
N LYS A 73 -11.75 37.02 23.92
CA LYS A 73 -13.16 37.23 24.30
C LYS A 73 -13.96 37.66 23.06
N GLU A 74 -14.62 36.70 22.42
CA GLU A 74 -15.95 36.94 21.84
C GLU A 74 -16.89 35.81 22.30
N PRO A 75 -18.14 36.12 22.67
CA PRO A 75 -19.08 35.12 23.15
C PRO A 75 -19.66 34.31 21.99
N VAL A 76 -19.85 33.02 22.27
CA VAL A 76 -20.55 32.05 21.41
C VAL A 76 -21.97 32.55 21.15
N GLN A 77 -22.26 32.94 19.91
CA GLN A 77 -23.63 33.11 19.42
C GLN A 77 -24.22 31.75 19.04
N GLU A 78 -25.48 31.55 19.42
CA GLU A 78 -26.31 30.39 19.09
C GLU A 78 -26.29 30.07 17.59
N VAL A 79 -26.01 28.80 17.28
CA VAL A 79 -26.11 28.23 15.94
C VAL A 79 -27.59 28.12 15.58
N GLN A 80 -28.11 29.11 14.84
CA GLN A 80 -29.33 28.93 14.05
C GLN A 80 -29.05 28.00 12.85
N PRO A 81 -30.04 27.21 12.40
CA PRO A 81 -29.88 26.35 11.23
C PRO A 81 -29.58 27.20 9.98
N PRO A 82 -28.77 26.70 9.02
CA PRO A 82 -28.33 27.50 7.90
C PRO A 82 -29.50 27.81 6.97
N SER A 83 -30.03 29.03 7.06
CA SER A 83 -30.95 29.59 6.08
C SER A 83 -30.19 29.93 4.79
N THR A 84 -30.58 29.28 3.69
CA THR A 84 -30.40 29.69 2.28
C THR A 84 -28.96 29.87 1.77
N PHE A 85 -28.43 28.82 1.13
CA PHE A 85 -27.33 28.94 0.17
C PHE A 85 -27.84 29.60 -1.13
N PHE A 86 -27.30 30.75 -1.50
CA PHE A 86 -27.47 31.37 -2.81
C PHE A 86 -26.12 31.46 -3.50
N LEU A 87 -25.92 30.71 -4.58
CA LEU A 87 -24.81 30.89 -5.51
C LEU A 87 -25.27 31.80 -6.66
N ILE A 88 -25.38 33.10 -6.35
CA ILE A 88 -25.31 34.19 -7.32
C ILE A 88 -24.29 35.17 -6.72
N SER A 89 -23.02 34.94 -7.05
CA SER A 89 -21.85 35.68 -6.56
C SER A 89 -21.66 35.65 -5.03
N ARG A 90 -20.45 35.37 -4.54
CA ARG A 90 -20.12 35.41 -3.09
C ARG A 90 -20.31 36.79 -2.45
N GLU A 91 -20.61 37.82 -3.23
CA GLU A 91 -20.89 39.17 -2.77
C GLU A 91 -22.34 39.54 -3.10
N ARG A 92 -23.11 39.93 -2.07
CA ARG A 92 -24.44 40.51 -2.27
C ARG A 92 -24.28 41.81 -3.08
N PRO A 93 -25.02 41.99 -4.18
CA PRO A 93 -25.02 43.25 -4.91
C PRO A 93 -25.45 44.37 -3.96
N SER A 94 -24.69 45.46 -3.92
CA SER A 94 -25.06 46.67 -3.17
C SER A 94 -26.02 47.55 -3.98
N TYR A 95 -26.63 48.55 -3.35
CA TYR A 95 -27.35 49.63 -4.03
C TYR A 95 -26.53 50.19 -5.20
N ASN A 96 -27.16 50.32 -6.38
CA ASN A 96 -26.58 50.66 -7.69
C ASN A 96 -25.55 49.64 -8.22
N THR A 97 -26.05 48.48 -8.66
CA THR A 97 -25.21 47.48 -9.34
C THR A 97 -25.45 47.53 -10.85
N THR A 98 -24.41 47.83 -11.62
CA THR A 98 -24.44 47.70 -13.08
C THR A 98 -24.17 46.25 -13.43
N LEU A 99 -25.08 45.64 -14.18
CA LEU A 99 -24.94 44.30 -14.70
C LEU A 99 -24.32 44.35 -16.09
N PHE A 100 -23.33 43.49 -16.27
CA PHE A 100 -22.57 43.44 -17.50
C PHE A 100 -22.85 42.19 -18.33
N LEU A 101 -23.03 41.06 -17.66
CA LEU A 101 -23.17 39.76 -18.34
C LEU A 101 -23.81 38.74 -17.40
N VAL A 102 -24.65 37.87 -17.95
CA VAL A 102 -24.93 36.57 -17.32
C VAL A 102 -23.92 35.56 -17.88
N GLY A 103 -22.97 35.16 -17.04
CA GLY A 103 -21.92 34.21 -17.39
C GLY A 103 -22.46 32.81 -17.67
N ASN A 104 -23.58 32.44 -17.04
CA ASN A 104 -24.16 31.10 -17.13
C ASN A 104 -25.66 31.08 -16.74
N TYR A 105 -26.42 30.11 -17.25
CA TYR A 105 -27.84 29.93 -16.93
C TYR A 105 -28.10 28.54 -16.37
N LEU A 106 -29.03 28.49 -15.42
CA LEU A 106 -29.78 27.28 -15.14
C LEU A 106 -30.58 26.93 -16.40
N THR A 107 -30.31 25.76 -16.97
CA THR A 107 -30.81 25.36 -18.27
C THR A 107 -31.56 24.04 -18.17
N ALA A 108 -32.76 23.98 -18.73
CA ALA A 108 -33.49 22.73 -18.96
C ALA A 108 -33.06 22.12 -20.31
N PHE A 109 -32.44 20.96 -20.26
CA PHE A 109 -32.11 20.13 -21.41
C PHE A 109 -33.27 19.16 -21.66
N VAL A 110 -34.17 19.53 -22.58
CA VAL A 110 -35.34 18.72 -22.95
C VAL A 110 -34.96 17.78 -24.08
N TRP A 111 -35.23 16.49 -23.95
CA TRP A 111 -34.97 15.55 -25.05
C TRP A 111 -35.74 15.96 -26.31
N ARG A 112 -35.10 15.98 -27.49
CA ARG A 112 -35.67 16.54 -28.72
C ARG A 112 -36.97 15.84 -29.15
N ASP A 113 -37.03 14.52 -29.04
CA ASP A 113 -38.25 13.78 -29.40
C ASP A 113 -39.41 14.10 -28.43
N VAL A 114 -39.08 14.36 -27.16
CA VAL A 114 -40.04 14.79 -26.15
C VAL A 114 -40.49 16.23 -26.43
N SER A 115 -39.54 17.12 -26.73
CA SER A 115 -39.81 18.49 -27.16
C SER A 115 -40.78 18.52 -28.34
N HIS A 116 -40.60 17.63 -29.34
CA HIS A 116 -41.54 17.53 -30.47
C HIS A 116 -42.90 16.95 -30.09
N SER A 117 -42.97 15.89 -29.28
CA SER A 117 -44.25 15.25 -28.94
C SER A 117 -45.12 16.10 -28.01
N PHE A 118 -44.51 16.92 -27.15
CA PHE A 118 -45.21 17.85 -26.24
C PHE A 118 -45.23 19.30 -26.75
N ASN A 119 -44.73 19.54 -27.97
CA ASN A 119 -44.65 20.88 -28.58
C ASN A 119 -43.91 21.93 -27.72
N ILE A 120 -42.85 21.49 -27.03
CA ILE A 120 -42.03 22.33 -26.15
C ILE A 120 -40.81 22.81 -26.95
N SER A 121 -40.90 23.93 -27.65
CA SER A 121 -39.84 24.44 -28.53
C SER A 121 -38.99 25.55 -27.90
N ALA A 122 -39.53 26.25 -26.91
CA ALA A 122 -38.90 27.37 -26.23
C ALA A 122 -39.17 27.35 -24.71
N THR A 123 -38.44 28.17 -23.96
CA THR A 123 -38.64 28.36 -22.49
C THR A 123 -40.09 28.65 -22.14
N ARG A 124 -40.78 29.49 -22.93
CA ARG A 124 -42.18 29.84 -22.69
C ARG A 124 -43.09 28.61 -22.74
N ASP A 125 -42.91 27.76 -23.74
CA ASP A 125 -43.70 26.53 -23.91
C ASP A 125 -43.48 25.58 -22.73
N LEU A 126 -42.24 25.49 -22.23
CA LEU A 126 -41.91 24.68 -21.05
C LEU A 126 -42.57 25.22 -19.79
N LEU A 127 -42.53 26.53 -19.57
CA LEU A 127 -43.17 27.17 -18.41
C LEU A 127 -44.70 27.05 -18.46
N GLU A 128 -45.29 27.13 -19.66
CA GLU A 128 -46.72 26.92 -19.88
C GLU A 128 -47.11 25.47 -19.61
N TRP A 129 -46.35 24.50 -20.13
CA TRP A 129 -46.52 23.08 -19.83
C TRP A 129 -46.39 22.79 -18.33
N LEU A 130 -45.38 23.34 -17.64
CA LEU A 130 -45.23 23.20 -16.18
C LEU A 130 -46.41 23.81 -15.42
N ARG A 131 -46.95 24.94 -15.89
CA ARG A 131 -48.14 25.55 -15.30
C ARG A 131 -49.40 24.70 -15.51
N GLU A 132 -49.58 24.12 -16.70
CA GLU A 132 -50.68 23.19 -16.98
C GLU A 132 -50.61 21.94 -16.12
N VAL A 133 -49.42 21.34 -15.99
CA VAL A 133 -49.17 20.20 -15.09
C VAL A 133 -49.47 20.59 -13.64
N SER A 134 -49.11 21.80 -13.24
CA SER A 134 -49.35 22.30 -11.89
C SER A 134 -50.85 22.47 -11.56
N MET A 135 -51.65 22.87 -12.55
CA MET A 135 -53.11 23.03 -12.39
C MET A 135 -53.88 21.71 -12.58
N SER A 136 -53.31 20.74 -13.29
CA SER A 136 -53.95 19.46 -13.59
C SER A 136 -53.75 18.46 -12.45
N ASN A 137 -54.79 18.26 -11.64
CA ASN A 137 -54.86 17.15 -10.67
C ASN A 137 -54.96 15.74 -11.32
N GLN A 138 -54.95 15.65 -12.65
CA GLN A 138 -55.04 14.37 -13.37
C GLN A 138 -53.66 13.80 -13.69
N ASN A 139 -53.53 12.48 -13.57
CA ASN A 139 -52.37 11.66 -13.98
C ASN A 139 -52.18 11.67 -15.52
N THR A 140 -52.04 12.84 -16.14
CA THR A 140 -51.53 12.96 -17.51
C THR A 140 -50.11 12.40 -17.54
N GLN A 141 -49.64 11.96 -18.71
CA GLN A 141 -48.29 11.40 -18.86
C GLN A 141 -47.25 12.44 -18.42
N GLN A 142 -46.76 12.31 -17.18
CA GLN A 142 -45.78 13.21 -16.61
C GLN A 142 -44.41 12.92 -17.23
N LEU A 143 -43.80 13.96 -17.80
CA LEU A 143 -42.39 13.91 -18.19
C LEU A 143 -41.54 13.73 -16.95
N SER A 144 -40.53 12.86 -17.01
CA SER A 144 -39.61 12.70 -15.90
C SER A 144 -38.62 13.87 -15.86
N ILE A 145 -38.74 14.71 -14.83
CA ILE A 145 -37.81 15.83 -14.59
C ILE A 145 -36.73 15.39 -13.62
N GLY A 146 -35.46 15.56 -14.01
CA GLY A 146 -34.30 15.41 -13.16
C GLY A 146 -33.64 16.77 -12.95
N ILE A 147 -33.29 17.13 -11.72
CA ILE A 147 -32.70 18.44 -11.40
C ILE A 147 -31.44 18.20 -10.61
N ASP A 148 -30.35 18.85 -10.99
CA ASP A 148 -29.16 18.88 -10.14
C ASP A 148 -29.52 19.42 -8.75
N ALA A 149 -29.23 18.64 -7.71
CA ALA A 149 -29.54 18.97 -6.34
C ALA A 149 -28.93 20.30 -5.90
N GLU A 150 -27.77 20.69 -6.45
CA GLU A 150 -27.15 21.99 -6.19
C GLU A 150 -28.04 23.16 -6.66
N TYR A 151 -28.78 22.97 -7.76
CA TYR A 151 -29.58 24.02 -8.40
C TYR A 151 -31.09 23.91 -8.14
N ALA A 152 -31.53 22.90 -7.38
CA ALA A 152 -32.93 22.74 -7.02
C ALA A 152 -33.54 23.98 -6.31
N PRO A 153 -32.86 24.65 -5.35
CA PRO A 153 -33.41 25.87 -4.73
C PRO A 153 -33.62 27.01 -5.74
N LEU A 154 -32.70 27.18 -6.69
CA LEU A 154 -32.81 28.21 -7.73
C LEU A 154 -33.98 27.89 -8.67
N PHE A 155 -34.13 26.62 -9.06
CA PHE A 155 -35.27 26.19 -9.88
C PHE A 155 -36.61 26.43 -9.18
N LEU A 156 -36.72 26.12 -7.88
CA LEU A 156 -37.93 26.40 -7.11
C LEU A 156 -38.26 27.91 -7.11
N SER A 157 -37.24 28.76 -6.98
CA SER A 157 -37.40 30.22 -7.08
C SER A 157 -37.84 30.65 -8.48
N THR A 158 -37.38 29.97 -9.54
CA THR A 158 -37.85 30.18 -10.91
C THR A 158 -39.33 29.83 -11.07
N LEU A 159 -39.78 28.71 -10.50
CA LEU A 159 -41.20 28.34 -10.52
C LEU A 159 -42.06 29.38 -9.80
N GLU A 160 -41.63 29.83 -8.62
CA GLU A 160 -42.31 30.86 -7.84
C GLU A 160 -42.42 32.18 -8.62
N PHE A 161 -41.32 32.63 -9.24
CA PHE A 161 -41.30 33.83 -10.08
C PHE A 161 -42.33 33.79 -11.22
N HIS A 162 -42.55 32.61 -11.80
CA HIS A 162 -43.53 32.41 -12.88
C HIS A 162 -44.94 32.04 -12.40
N ASN A 163 -45.20 32.14 -11.10
CA ASN A 163 -46.46 31.76 -10.44
C ASN A 163 -46.85 30.30 -10.72
N ILE A 164 -45.89 29.38 -10.64
CA ILE A 164 -46.09 27.94 -10.80
C ILE A 164 -45.96 27.28 -9.42
N ASP A 165 -46.98 26.52 -8.99
CA ASP A 165 -46.95 25.86 -7.68
C ASP A 165 -45.97 24.68 -7.70
N SER A 166 -44.81 24.87 -7.08
CA SER A 166 -43.79 23.82 -7.01
C SER A 166 -44.24 22.54 -6.30
N ALA A 167 -45.25 22.60 -5.42
CA ALA A 167 -45.73 21.42 -4.68
C ALA A 167 -46.41 20.39 -5.60
N SER A 168 -46.91 20.85 -6.75
CA SER A 168 -47.60 20.04 -7.75
C SER A 168 -46.67 19.42 -8.79
N ILE A 169 -45.39 19.84 -8.85
CA ILE A 169 -44.41 19.36 -9.82
C ILE A 169 -43.51 18.32 -9.17
N SER A 170 -43.59 17.07 -9.62
CA SER A 170 -42.66 16.02 -9.20
C SER A 170 -41.36 16.09 -10.00
N PHE A 171 -40.23 16.19 -9.32
CA PHE A 171 -38.91 16.09 -9.92
C PHE A 171 -37.99 15.22 -9.06
N ASN A 172 -37.00 14.60 -9.69
CA ASN A 172 -35.98 13.82 -9.01
C ASN A 172 -34.73 14.68 -8.81
N LEU A 173 -34.21 14.71 -7.59
CA LEU A 173 -32.92 15.33 -7.30
C LEU A 173 -31.80 14.41 -7.81
N LEU A 174 -30.94 14.96 -8.64
CA LEU A 174 -29.79 14.32 -9.25
C LEU A 174 -28.53 14.89 -8.65
N HIS A 175 -27.54 14.04 -8.37
CA HIS A 175 -26.22 14.51 -7.92
C HIS A 175 -25.22 14.31 -9.04
N PHE A 176 -24.89 15.39 -9.73
CA PHE A 176 -23.90 15.40 -10.79
C PHE A 176 -22.52 15.65 -10.18
N SER A 177 -21.89 14.58 -9.69
CA SER A 177 -20.48 14.61 -9.30
C SER A 177 -19.66 13.84 -10.33
N SER A 178 -18.54 14.43 -10.76
CA SER A 178 -17.53 13.76 -11.59
C SER A 178 -16.99 12.47 -10.95
N ASP A 179 -17.18 12.31 -9.64
CA ASP A 179 -16.53 11.29 -8.82
C ASP A 179 -17.45 10.07 -8.54
N LEU A 180 -18.73 10.15 -8.93
CA LEU A 180 -19.70 9.08 -8.70
C LEU A 180 -19.69 8.06 -9.85
N CYS A 181 -19.41 6.80 -9.51
CA CYS A 181 -19.59 5.60 -10.34
C CYS A 181 -21.07 5.39 -10.74
N THR A 182 -21.66 6.29 -11.51
CA THR A 182 -23.07 6.16 -11.87
C THR A 182 -23.20 5.16 -13.03
N GLN A 183 -23.67 3.96 -12.72
CA GLN A 183 -24.05 2.97 -13.73
C GLN A 183 -25.34 3.37 -14.49
N ARG A 184 -26.12 4.33 -13.96
CA ARG A 184 -27.36 4.81 -14.56
C ARG A 184 -27.11 5.99 -15.50
N GLN A 185 -27.71 5.92 -16.68
CA GLN A 185 -27.69 6.99 -17.67
C GLN A 185 -28.77 8.01 -17.32
N LEU A 186 -28.42 9.00 -16.51
CA LEU A 186 -29.35 10.04 -16.05
C LEU A 186 -30.11 10.69 -17.23
N PHE A 187 -29.43 10.92 -18.34
CA PHE A 187 -29.99 11.49 -19.58
C PHE A 187 -30.99 10.58 -20.32
N VAL A 188 -30.98 9.28 -20.05
CA VAL A 188 -31.98 8.32 -20.58
C VAL A 188 -33.16 8.20 -19.64
N ASP A 189 -32.91 8.24 -18.33
CA ASP A 189 -33.94 8.08 -17.29
C ASP A 189 -34.87 9.31 -17.19
N HIS A 190 -34.36 10.50 -17.55
CA HIS A 190 -35.07 11.77 -17.45
C HIS A 190 -35.36 12.39 -18.82
N ASP A 191 -36.60 12.81 -19.04
CA ASP A 191 -37.05 13.50 -20.25
C ASP A 191 -36.58 14.96 -20.29
N ILE A 192 -36.51 15.58 -19.10
CA ILE A 192 -36.01 16.94 -18.88
C ILE A 192 -34.93 16.88 -17.80
N ILE A 193 -33.75 17.42 -18.09
CA ILE A 193 -32.69 17.58 -17.09
C ILE A 193 -32.38 19.05 -16.88
N ILE A 194 -32.43 19.49 -15.64
CA ILE A 194 -32.19 20.87 -15.25
C ILE A 194 -30.85 20.95 -14.51
N MET A 195 -29.89 21.66 -15.08
CA MET A 195 -28.55 21.82 -14.52
C MET A 195 -27.83 23.05 -15.08
N ASP A 196 -26.60 23.27 -14.61
CA ASP A 196 -25.66 24.20 -15.20
C ASP A 196 -25.39 23.84 -16.68
N SER A 197 -25.52 24.86 -17.55
CA SER A 197 -25.30 24.72 -18.99
C SER A 197 -23.90 24.26 -19.39
N LEU A 198 -22.86 24.51 -18.60
CA LEU A 198 -21.48 24.06 -18.83
C LEU A 198 -21.28 22.62 -18.36
N GLN A 199 -21.89 22.25 -17.24
CA GLN A 199 -21.77 20.90 -16.68
C GLN A 199 -22.45 19.86 -17.55
N SER A 200 -23.57 20.18 -18.19
CA SER A 200 -24.27 19.23 -19.08
C SER A 200 -23.38 18.69 -20.20
N PHE A 201 -22.53 19.54 -20.77
CA PHE A 201 -21.60 19.17 -21.83
C PHE A 201 -20.54 18.18 -21.33
N LEU A 202 -20.12 18.32 -20.06
CA LEU A 202 -19.20 17.37 -19.43
C LEU A 202 -19.91 16.03 -19.17
N PHE A 203 -21.12 16.05 -18.61
CA PHE A 203 -21.81 14.83 -18.20
C PHE A 203 -22.42 14.04 -19.37
N VAL A 204 -22.97 14.67 -20.41
CA VAL A 204 -23.49 13.95 -21.59
C VAL A 204 -22.39 13.09 -22.24
N ASN A 205 -21.15 13.54 -22.19
CA ASN A 205 -20.01 12.81 -22.73
C ASN A 205 -19.61 11.54 -21.95
N LEU A 206 -19.99 11.42 -20.68
CA LEU A 206 -19.64 10.27 -19.84
C LEU A 206 -20.57 9.05 -20.06
N TYR A 207 -21.76 9.24 -20.63
CA TYR A 207 -22.83 8.20 -20.69
C TYR A 207 -23.03 7.52 -22.07
N ARG A 208 -21.98 7.41 -22.90
CA ARG A 208 -22.02 6.96 -24.32
C ARG A 208 -22.35 5.48 -24.61
N ASN A 209 -23.18 4.78 -23.84
CA ASN A 209 -23.38 3.34 -24.05
C ASN A 209 -24.84 2.87 -23.93
N THR A 210 -25.68 3.18 -24.91
CA THR A 210 -27.10 2.81 -24.89
C THR A 210 -27.31 1.34 -25.26
N ILE A 211 -27.54 0.48 -24.27
CA ILE A 211 -28.07 -0.89 -24.48
C ILE A 211 -29.61 -0.90 -24.40
N GLU A 212 -30.23 0.13 -23.79
CA GLU A 212 -31.69 0.18 -23.59
C GLU A 212 -32.40 1.17 -24.51
N LYS A 213 -33.48 0.68 -25.14
CA LYS A 213 -34.20 1.31 -26.26
C LYS A 213 -35.29 2.31 -25.85
N ARG A 214 -35.29 2.86 -24.62
CA ARG A 214 -36.41 3.73 -24.17
C ARG A 214 -36.57 4.99 -25.02
N LYS A 215 -35.46 5.55 -25.51
CA LYS A 215 -35.44 6.68 -26.43
C LYS A 215 -34.78 6.21 -27.74
N PRO A 216 -35.54 5.95 -28.82
CA PRO A 216 -34.98 5.45 -30.07
C PRO A 216 -34.04 6.50 -30.67
N SER A 217 -32.80 6.14 -31.03
CA SER A 217 -31.92 7.05 -31.75
C SER A 217 -32.59 7.39 -33.09
N THR A 218 -32.99 8.64 -33.29
CA THR A 218 -33.69 9.08 -34.51
C THR A 218 -32.80 9.17 -35.74
N THR A 219 -31.51 8.83 -35.63
CA THR A 219 -30.59 8.79 -36.76
C THR A 219 -30.30 7.36 -37.20
N TYR A 220 -30.56 7.10 -38.48
CA TYR A 220 -30.40 5.84 -39.22
C TYR A 220 -28.93 5.36 -39.35
N TYR A 221 -28.01 5.93 -38.58
CA TYR A 221 -26.62 5.51 -38.57
C TYR A 221 -26.47 4.35 -37.59
N SER A 222 -26.12 3.17 -38.10
CA SER A 222 -25.86 1.94 -37.34
C SER A 222 -24.69 2.04 -36.33
N ASP A 223 -24.07 3.22 -36.20
CA ASP A 223 -23.04 3.56 -35.21
C ASP A 223 -23.59 4.45 -34.06
N ALA A 224 -24.91 4.71 -33.99
CA ALA A 224 -25.59 5.67 -33.11
C ALA A 224 -25.74 5.24 -31.63
N ASN A 225 -24.69 4.69 -31.01
CA ASN A 225 -24.65 4.45 -29.55
C ASN A 225 -24.25 5.69 -28.74
N ILE A 226 -24.20 6.87 -29.38
CA ILE A 226 -23.64 8.08 -28.79
C ILE A 226 -24.76 9.11 -28.62
N MET A 227 -25.04 9.50 -27.37
CA MET A 227 -25.84 10.69 -27.10
C MET A 227 -25.09 11.91 -27.64
N ASN A 228 -25.70 12.60 -28.61
CA ASN A 228 -25.21 13.87 -29.10
C ASN A 228 -25.95 14.97 -28.34
N PRO A 229 -25.31 16.05 -27.90
CA PRO A 229 -26.08 17.09 -27.24
C PRO A 229 -27.06 17.82 -28.18
N SER A 230 -26.99 17.57 -29.50
CA SER A 230 -28.06 17.93 -30.43
C SER A 230 -29.38 17.21 -30.12
N ASP A 231 -29.33 16.08 -29.42
CA ASP A 231 -30.49 15.31 -28.99
C ASP A 231 -31.27 16.04 -27.89
N PHE A 232 -30.77 17.18 -27.40
CA PHE A 232 -31.45 18.03 -26.44
C PHE A 232 -31.77 19.40 -27.03
N VAL A 233 -32.89 19.96 -26.58
CA VAL A 233 -33.31 21.35 -26.78
C VAL A 233 -33.08 22.07 -25.46
N PRO A 234 -32.03 22.89 -25.34
CA PRO A 234 -31.73 23.63 -24.12
C PRO A 234 -32.58 24.89 -24.02
N MET A 235 -33.21 25.06 -22.86
CA MET A 235 -34.10 26.18 -22.53
C MET A 235 -33.58 26.91 -21.31
N LYS A 236 -33.39 28.22 -21.43
CA LYS A 236 -32.95 29.07 -20.32
C LYS A 236 -34.05 29.16 -19.29
N LEU A 237 -33.75 28.91 -18.03
CA LEU A 237 -34.70 29.08 -16.94
C LEU A 237 -34.38 30.31 -16.11
N ALA A 238 -33.14 30.41 -15.65
CA ALA A 238 -32.72 31.50 -14.77
C ALA A 238 -31.23 31.82 -14.93
N PRO A 239 -30.82 33.09 -14.75
CA PRO A 239 -29.42 33.46 -14.65
C PRO A 239 -28.79 32.80 -13.40
N LEU A 240 -27.68 32.07 -13.61
CA LEU A 240 -26.96 31.33 -12.57
C LEU A 240 -25.69 32.09 -12.13
N GLU A 241 -24.89 32.54 -13.10
CA GLU A 241 -23.68 33.32 -12.83
C GLU A 241 -23.86 34.72 -13.41
N ILE A 242 -23.83 35.76 -12.57
CA ILE A 242 -24.01 37.15 -12.99
C ILE A 242 -22.73 37.93 -12.73
N VAL A 243 -22.26 38.67 -13.72
CA VAL A 243 -21.08 39.53 -13.67
C VAL A 243 -21.54 40.97 -13.49
N THR A 244 -21.01 41.60 -12.44
CA THR A 244 -21.37 42.97 -12.04
C THR A 244 -20.19 43.93 -12.11
N SER A 245 -20.43 45.23 -11.97
CA SER A 245 -19.39 46.25 -11.92
C SER A 245 -18.48 46.23 -10.70
N LYS A 246 -18.92 45.60 -9.60
CA LYS A 246 -18.15 45.54 -8.35
C LYS A 246 -17.28 44.30 -8.22
N THR A 247 -17.64 43.22 -8.91
CA THR A 247 -16.75 42.06 -9.06
C THR A 247 -15.45 42.57 -9.65
N GLN A 248 -14.37 42.61 -8.85
CA GLN A 248 -13.04 42.90 -9.37
C GLN A 248 -12.84 41.93 -10.51
N LEU A 249 -12.84 42.46 -11.73
CA LEU A 249 -12.47 41.76 -12.93
C LEU A 249 -10.98 41.47 -12.82
N HIS A 250 -10.58 40.56 -11.92
CA HIS A 250 -9.67 39.51 -12.35
C HIS A 250 -10.33 38.99 -13.61
N PRO A 251 -9.77 39.24 -14.81
CA PRO A 251 -10.48 38.97 -16.04
C PRO A 251 -11.14 37.61 -15.89
N LEU A 252 -12.45 37.49 -16.16
CA LEU A 252 -13.14 36.19 -16.22
C LEU A 252 -12.32 35.15 -17.04
N PHE A 253 -11.39 35.67 -17.84
CA PHE A 253 -10.45 35.10 -18.77
C PHE A 253 -9.00 34.87 -18.24
N THR A 254 -8.68 35.14 -16.97
CA THR A 254 -7.32 34.98 -16.40
C THR A 254 -7.13 33.79 -15.46
N LEU A 255 -8.20 33.18 -14.94
CA LEU A 255 -8.10 32.03 -14.01
C LEU A 255 -8.37 30.67 -14.67
N ALA A 256 -8.81 30.62 -15.94
CA ALA A 256 -8.98 29.38 -16.67
C ALA A 256 -7.67 28.98 -17.37
N GLY A 257 -7.01 27.93 -16.87
CA GLY A 257 -5.69 27.43 -17.31
C GLY A 257 -5.56 26.95 -18.76
N SER A 258 -6.53 27.22 -19.66
CA SER A 258 -6.36 26.98 -21.09
C SER A 258 -7.20 27.95 -21.94
N LYS A 259 -6.62 28.44 -23.04
CA LYS A 259 -7.31 29.25 -24.07
C LYS A 259 -8.58 28.56 -24.59
N HIS A 260 -8.65 27.24 -24.47
CA HIS A 260 -9.72 26.40 -24.98
C HIS A 260 -10.97 26.39 -24.10
N LEU A 261 -10.83 26.26 -22.77
CA LEU A 261 -11.98 26.35 -21.87
C LEU A 261 -12.70 27.71 -22.01
N LEU A 262 -11.89 28.74 -22.23
CA LEU A 262 -12.36 30.10 -22.42
C LEU A 262 -13.10 30.30 -23.74
N LEU A 263 -12.53 29.77 -24.83
CA LEU A 263 -13.18 29.74 -26.12
C LEU A 263 -14.52 29.01 -26.04
N ASN A 264 -14.57 27.88 -25.33
CA ASN A 264 -15.77 27.09 -25.18
C ASN A 264 -16.87 27.85 -24.43
N ARG A 265 -16.54 28.56 -23.34
CA ARG A 265 -17.49 29.43 -22.63
C ARG A 265 -18.05 30.53 -23.52
N VAL A 266 -17.20 31.18 -24.32
CA VAL A 266 -17.61 32.25 -25.25
C VAL A 266 -18.49 31.71 -26.38
N LEU A 267 -18.14 30.56 -26.95
CA LEU A 267 -18.90 29.91 -28.01
C LEU A 267 -20.27 29.42 -27.50
N LEU A 268 -20.31 28.78 -26.33
CA LEU A 268 -21.57 28.36 -25.69
C LEU A 268 -22.45 29.57 -25.37
N SER A 269 -21.86 30.63 -24.81
CA SER A 269 -22.57 31.86 -24.50
C SER A 269 -23.20 32.50 -25.73
N ARG A 270 -22.54 32.47 -26.90
CA ARG A 270 -23.15 32.99 -28.12
C ARG A 270 -24.14 32.03 -28.77
N TYR A 271 -23.84 30.73 -28.80
CA TYR A 271 -24.72 29.70 -29.38
C TYR A 271 -26.10 29.73 -28.71
N PHE A 272 -26.12 29.78 -27.38
CA PHE A 272 -27.36 29.89 -26.62
C PHE A 272 -27.83 31.31 -26.39
N LYS A 273 -27.09 32.33 -26.86
CA LYS A 273 -27.32 33.75 -26.54
C LYS A 273 -27.32 34.03 -25.03
N PHE A 274 -26.59 33.26 -24.20
CA PHE A 274 -26.47 33.49 -22.76
C PHE A 274 -25.91 34.90 -22.43
N GLY A 275 -25.24 35.57 -23.36
CA GLY A 275 -24.79 36.94 -23.14
C GLY A 275 -25.86 38.04 -23.16
N ASN A 276 -27.04 37.81 -23.75
CA ASN A 276 -28.04 38.88 -23.91
C ASN A 276 -29.00 38.88 -22.71
N ILE A 277 -28.75 39.78 -21.76
CA ILE A 277 -29.62 39.98 -20.60
C ILE A 277 -30.99 40.47 -21.09
N THR A 278 -32.03 39.71 -20.82
CA THR A 278 -33.41 40.07 -21.14
C THR A 278 -34.03 40.88 -20.00
N GLU A 279 -35.12 41.58 -20.28
CA GLU A 279 -35.89 42.25 -19.22
C GLU A 279 -36.45 41.25 -18.19
N GLU A 280 -36.77 40.04 -18.64
CA GLU A 280 -37.20 38.93 -17.79
C GLU A 280 -36.09 38.52 -16.81
N ASP A 281 -34.83 38.42 -17.27
CA ASP A 281 -33.69 38.14 -16.39
C ASP A 281 -33.53 39.23 -15.32
N VAL A 282 -33.69 40.50 -15.71
CA VAL A 282 -33.63 41.64 -14.78
C VAL A 282 -34.75 41.56 -13.75
N ASN A 283 -35.97 41.24 -14.17
CA ASN A 283 -37.11 41.09 -13.28
C ASN A 283 -36.96 39.89 -12.35
N PHE A 284 -36.42 38.77 -12.83
CA PHE A 284 -36.09 37.62 -12.00
C PHE A 284 -35.03 37.96 -10.94
N MET A 285 -34.00 38.72 -11.31
CA MET A 285 -33.01 39.20 -10.34
C MET A 285 -33.61 40.14 -9.30
N ARG A 286 -34.49 41.07 -9.69
CA ARG A 286 -35.21 41.93 -8.74
C ARG A 286 -36.09 41.11 -7.79
N PHE A 287 -36.69 40.03 -8.30
CA PHE A 287 -37.48 39.09 -7.50
C PHE A 287 -36.61 38.38 -6.46
N LEU A 288 -35.48 37.80 -6.87
CA LEU A 288 -34.54 37.13 -5.97
C LEU A 288 -33.91 38.09 -4.95
N PHE A 289 -33.63 39.32 -5.38
CA PHE A 289 -32.99 40.34 -4.57
C PHE A 289 -33.92 41.51 -4.36
N SER A 290 -34.88 41.33 -3.46
CA SER A 290 -35.89 42.35 -3.09
C SER A 290 -35.33 43.73 -2.71
N ASN A 291 -34.03 43.83 -2.37
CA ASN A 291 -33.34 45.07 -2.03
C ASN A 291 -32.71 45.81 -3.23
N ILE A 292 -32.73 45.25 -4.44
CA ILE A 292 -32.13 45.87 -5.63
C ILE A 292 -33.23 46.58 -6.42
N THR A 293 -33.38 47.89 -6.16
CA THR A 293 -34.38 48.72 -6.86
C THR A 293 -33.90 49.20 -8.22
N ASP A 294 -32.59 49.28 -8.44
CA ASP A 294 -32.01 49.77 -9.69
C ASP A 294 -30.95 48.79 -10.23
N VAL A 295 -31.31 48.13 -11.33
CA VAL A 295 -30.48 47.19 -12.08
C VAL A 295 -30.31 47.79 -13.48
N HIS A 296 -29.12 48.32 -13.77
CA HIS A 296 -28.80 48.86 -15.08
C HIS A 296 -27.99 47.84 -15.89
N VAL A 297 -28.42 47.54 -17.11
CA VAL A 297 -27.70 46.65 -18.03
C VAL A 297 -26.87 47.49 -18.99
N ASP A 298 -25.56 47.31 -18.96
CA ASP A 298 -24.63 48.01 -19.86
C ASP A 298 -24.28 47.11 -21.07
N TYR A 299 -25.13 47.19 -22.09
CA TYR A 299 -24.95 46.45 -23.35
C TYR A 299 -23.73 46.92 -24.15
N GLU A 300 -23.32 48.19 -24.01
CA GLU A 300 -22.19 48.74 -24.74
C GLU A 300 -20.88 48.13 -24.25
N TRP A 301 -20.72 48.03 -22.93
CA TRP A 301 -19.60 47.38 -22.31
C TRP A 301 -19.52 45.90 -22.65
N PHE A 302 -20.65 45.18 -22.62
CA PHE A 302 -20.70 43.78 -23.04
C PHE A 302 -20.23 43.59 -24.49
N ASN A 303 -20.75 44.39 -25.41
CA ASN A 303 -20.36 44.34 -26.82
C ASN A 303 -18.86 44.66 -27.01
N SER A 304 -18.35 45.66 -26.29
CA SER A 304 -16.92 46.01 -26.28
C SER A 304 -16.06 44.86 -25.75
N MET A 305 -16.46 44.22 -24.65
CA MET A 305 -15.77 43.04 -24.11
C MET A 305 -15.75 41.87 -25.10
N MET A 306 -16.88 41.61 -25.77
CA MET A 306 -16.98 40.55 -26.78
C MET A 306 -16.08 40.83 -27.99
N LEU A 307 -16.06 42.07 -28.49
CA LEU A 307 -15.18 42.49 -29.58
C LEU A 307 -13.70 42.39 -29.19
N ASN A 308 -13.35 42.84 -27.98
CA ASN A 308 -11.98 42.72 -27.45
C ASN A 308 -11.55 41.26 -27.31
N THR A 309 -12.46 40.37 -26.91
CA THR A 309 -12.22 38.93 -26.81
C THR A 309 -12.00 38.33 -28.20
N GLN A 310 -12.86 38.65 -29.17
CA GLN A 310 -12.71 38.23 -30.58
C GLN A 310 -11.34 38.63 -31.14
N HIS A 311 -10.95 39.89 -30.95
CA HIS A 311 -9.68 40.42 -31.38
C HIS A 311 -8.51 39.73 -30.67
N ARG A 312 -8.56 39.60 -29.33
CA ARG A 312 -7.48 39.00 -28.53
C ARG A 312 -7.20 37.55 -28.88
N PHE A 313 -8.24 36.79 -29.22
CA PHE A 313 -8.10 35.38 -29.58
C PHE A 313 -8.02 35.15 -31.10
N ASN A 314 -8.15 36.20 -31.91
CA ASN A 314 -8.21 36.14 -33.38
C ASN A 314 -9.28 35.16 -33.89
N ILE A 315 -10.50 35.28 -33.36
CA ILE A 315 -11.61 34.38 -33.68
C ILE A 315 -12.72 35.20 -34.31
N SER A 316 -13.03 34.90 -35.57
CA SER A 316 -14.27 35.38 -36.20
C SER A 316 -15.42 34.55 -35.67
N ILE A 317 -16.31 35.20 -34.92
CA ILE A 317 -17.49 34.56 -34.33
C ILE A 317 -18.73 34.80 -35.22
N GLU A 318 -18.56 35.19 -36.50
CA GLU A 318 -19.66 35.38 -37.45
C GLU A 318 -20.14 34.09 -38.13
N ALA A 319 -19.49 32.95 -37.88
CA ALA A 319 -19.93 31.68 -38.42
C ALA A 319 -21.11 31.12 -37.61
N HIS A 320 -22.17 30.69 -38.31
CA HIS A 320 -23.16 29.77 -37.76
C HIS A 320 -22.45 28.49 -37.32
N PHE A 321 -21.96 28.45 -36.08
CA PHE A 321 -21.45 27.22 -35.50
C PHE A 321 -22.63 26.28 -35.33
N SER A 322 -22.62 25.19 -36.08
CA SER A 322 -23.50 24.07 -35.71
C SER A 322 -23.04 23.57 -34.34
N LEU A 323 -24.00 23.14 -33.53
CA LEU A 323 -23.72 22.54 -32.23
C LEU A 323 -22.62 21.47 -32.35
N ASN A 324 -22.69 20.66 -33.41
CA ASN A 324 -21.71 19.61 -33.71
C ASN A 324 -20.28 20.13 -33.94
N GLN A 325 -20.09 21.29 -34.56
CA GLN A 325 -18.78 21.92 -34.71
C GLN A 325 -18.25 22.45 -33.39
N LEU A 326 -19.14 23.00 -32.55
CA LEU A 326 -18.81 23.46 -31.20
C LEU A 326 -18.37 22.28 -30.33
N PHE A 327 -19.05 21.13 -30.48
CA PHE A 327 -18.65 19.85 -29.89
C PHE A 327 -17.33 19.33 -30.39
N THR A 328 -17.14 19.28 -31.70
CA THR A 328 -15.90 18.80 -32.30
C THR A 328 -14.73 19.69 -31.90
N SER A 329 -14.95 21.01 -31.83
CA SER A 329 -13.97 21.95 -31.29
C SER A 329 -13.73 21.71 -29.81
N TYR A 330 -14.75 21.52 -28.98
CA TYR A 330 -14.62 21.18 -27.56
C TYR A 330 -13.79 19.90 -27.38
N LEU A 331 -14.12 18.83 -28.12
CA LEU A 331 -13.43 17.54 -28.11
C LEU A 331 -11.99 17.60 -28.62
N ASN A 332 -11.70 18.50 -29.56
CA ASN A 332 -10.34 18.69 -30.09
C ASN A 332 -9.51 19.69 -29.26
N SER A 333 -10.17 20.55 -28.47
CA SER A 333 -9.55 21.69 -27.77
C SER A 333 -9.33 21.44 -26.29
N THR A 334 -10.26 20.75 -25.65
CA THR A 334 -9.95 20.01 -24.44
C THR A 334 -9.37 18.70 -24.94
N PRO A 335 -8.09 18.40 -24.71
CA PRO A 335 -7.63 17.04 -24.84
C PRO A 335 -8.32 16.24 -23.71
N PHE A 336 -9.60 15.94 -23.91
CA PHE A 336 -10.11 14.60 -23.68
C PHE A 336 -9.56 13.69 -24.80
N GLU A 337 -8.28 13.85 -25.19
CA GLU A 337 -7.43 12.69 -25.17
C GLU A 337 -7.72 12.04 -23.82
N TYR A 338 -8.53 10.99 -23.86
CA TYR A 338 -8.29 9.81 -23.07
C TYR A 338 -6.85 9.37 -23.37
N SER A 339 -5.87 10.21 -23.02
CA SER A 339 -4.55 9.76 -22.66
C SER A 339 -4.89 8.87 -21.49
N PHE A 340 -4.97 7.58 -21.80
CA PHE A 340 -5.22 6.52 -20.83
C PHE A 340 -4.25 6.65 -19.63
N PHE A 341 -3.16 7.40 -19.84
CA PHE A 341 -2.20 7.85 -18.86
C PHE A 341 -2.09 9.37 -18.90
N ALA A 342 -2.47 10.03 -17.80
CA ALA A 342 -2.05 11.40 -17.58
C ALA A 342 -0.52 11.45 -17.42
N SER A 343 0.10 12.61 -17.65
CA SER A 343 1.55 12.79 -17.55
C SER A 343 2.14 12.36 -16.20
N HIS A 344 1.31 12.30 -15.17
CA HIS A 344 1.69 11.82 -13.86
C HIS A 344 1.66 10.30 -13.69
N ASP A 345 0.79 9.60 -14.39
CA ASP A 345 0.65 8.15 -14.27
C ASP A 345 1.90 7.42 -14.80
N TYR A 346 2.75 8.09 -15.58
CA TYR A 346 4.04 7.53 -16.00
C TYR A 346 4.97 7.15 -14.83
N TRP A 347 4.80 7.77 -13.66
CA TRP A 347 5.57 7.39 -12.45
C TRP A 347 5.15 6.04 -11.87
N ILE A 348 3.98 5.52 -12.23
CA ILE A 348 3.54 4.19 -11.83
C ILE A 348 4.42 3.12 -12.50
N ILE A 349 4.91 3.36 -13.72
CA ILE A 349 5.74 2.41 -14.47
C ILE A 349 7.01 2.02 -13.69
N PRO A 350 7.88 2.95 -13.25
CA PRO A 350 9.06 2.59 -12.48
C PRO A 350 8.71 1.95 -11.12
N ILE A 351 7.60 2.34 -10.48
CA ILE A 351 7.13 1.71 -9.23
C ILE A 351 6.78 0.23 -9.47
N ILE A 352 5.96 -0.05 -10.49
CA ILE A 352 5.60 -1.42 -10.90
C ILE A 352 6.86 -2.20 -11.27
N LEU A 353 7.81 -1.60 -12.00
CA LEU A 353 9.06 -2.25 -12.38
C LEU A 353 9.88 -2.69 -11.16
N VAL A 354 9.97 -1.86 -10.11
CA VAL A 354 10.64 -2.22 -8.85
C VAL A 354 9.97 -3.44 -8.20
N TYR A 355 8.65 -3.48 -8.14
CA TYR A 355 7.93 -4.61 -7.57
C TYR A 355 8.03 -5.88 -8.42
N LEU A 356 7.98 -5.76 -9.75
CA LEU A 356 8.19 -6.89 -10.65
C LEU A 356 9.62 -7.44 -10.53
N LEU A 357 10.63 -6.58 -10.46
CA LEU A 357 12.02 -7.00 -10.25
C LEU A 357 12.18 -7.75 -8.92
N TYR A 358 11.58 -7.23 -7.85
CA TYR A 358 11.55 -7.89 -6.54
C TYR A 358 10.90 -9.28 -6.63
N LEU A 359 9.72 -9.42 -7.26
CA LEU A 359 9.02 -10.70 -7.39
C LEU A 359 9.81 -11.69 -8.27
N ILE A 360 10.41 -11.22 -9.36
CA ILE A 360 11.29 -12.03 -10.20
C ILE A 360 12.46 -12.57 -9.37
N MET A 361 13.12 -11.74 -8.56
CA MET A 361 14.19 -12.20 -7.67
C MET A 361 13.69 -13.22 -6.64
N LEU A 362 12.56 -12.96 -6.00
CA LEU A 362 11.94 -13.85 -5.00
C LEU A 362 11.69 -15.27 -5.57
N PHE A 363 11.09 -15.35 -6.76
CA PHE A 363 10.74 -16.64 -7.39
C PHE A 363 11.92 -17.30 -8.11
N SER A 364 12.72 -16.54 -8.86
CA SER A 364 13.86 -17.10 -9.62
C SER A 364 14.93 -17.71 -8.71
N MET A 365 15.19 -17.08 -7.56
CA MET A 365 16.14 -17.59 -6.56
C MET A 365 15.55 -18.68 -5.66
N ARG A 366 14.26 -19.01 -5.83
CA ARG A 366 13.47 -19.85 -4.91
C ARG A 366 13.57 -19.36 -3.47
N ALA A 367 13.72 -18.05 -3.28
CA ALA A 367 13.99 -17.45 -1.98
C ALA A 367 12.78 -17.55 -1.05
N PHE A 368 11.57 -17.70 -1.58
CA PHE A 368 10.36 -18.02 -0.80
C PHE A 368 10.47 -19.32 0.03
N ARG A 369 11.44 -20.20 -0.27
CA ARG A 369 11.72 -21.41 0.52
C ARG A 369 12.70 -21.17 1.67
N LEU A 370 13.39 -20.03 1.69
CA LEU A 370 14.36 -19.72 2.72
C LEU A 370 13.65 -19.57 4.07
N PRO A 371 14.20 -20.13 5.17
CA PRO A 371 13.60 -20.02 6.49
C PRO A 371 13.33 -18.56 6.91
N SER A 372 14.26 -17.66 6.58
CA SER A 372 14.18 -16.23 6.89
C SER A 372 12.98 -15.53 6.21
N ILE A 373 12.68 -15.88 4.96
CA ILE A 373 11.52 -15.36 4.22
C ILE A 373 10.24 -16.08 4.66
N LYS A 374 10.27 -17.40 4.83
CA LYS A 374 9.11 -18.18 5.27
C LYS A 374 8.58 -17.70 6.63
N ARG A 375 9.45 -17.32 7.56
CA ARG A 375 9.04 -16.78 8.88
C ARG A 375 8.27 -15.46 8.79
N ARG A 376 8.42 -14.69 7.70
CA ARG A 376 7.69 -13.44 7.41
C ARG A 376 6.29 -13.66 6.81
N LEU A 377 5.89 -14.92 6.62
CA LEU A 377 4.55 -15.31 6.19
C LEU A 377 4.13 -14.63 4.87
N VAL A 378 3.18 -13.69 4.94
CA VAL A 378 2.54 -13.05 3.77
C VAL A 378 3.26 -11.77 3.34
N ILE A 379 4.11 -11.18 4.20
CA ILE A 379 4.85 -9.93 3.91
C ILE A 379 5.56 -9.95 2.54
N PRO A 380 6.26 -11.03 2.14
CA PRO A 380 6.95 -11.08 0.85
C PRO A 380 6.04 -10.97 -0.38
N TYR A 381 4.73 -11.09 -0.21
CA TYR A 381 3.76 -11.04 -1.29
C TYR A 381 2.97 -9.72 -1.31
N LEU A 382 3.12 -8.86 -0.29
CA LEU A 382 2.47 -7.54 -0.24
C LEU A 382 2.80 -6.61 -1.43
N PRO A 383 3.98 -6.68 -2.09
CA PRO A 383 4.22 -5.91 -3.31
C PRO A 383 3.15 -6.06 -4.40
N LEU A 384 2.47 -7.21 -4.49
CA LEU A 384 1.34 -7.39 -5.41
C LEU A 384 0.16 -6.49 -5.05
N LEU A 385 -0.14 -6.35 -3.77
CA LEU A 385 -1.21 -5.46 -3.30
C LEU A 385 -0.84 -3.99 -3.52
N PHE A 386 0.43 -3.63 -3.38
CA PHE A 386 0.89 -2.28 -3.70
C PHE A 386 0.77 -1.95 -5.20
N ILE A 387 0.96 -2.91 -6.10
CA ILE A 387 0.67 -2.71 -7.54
C ILE A 387 -0.82 -2.41 -7.74
N VAL A 388 -1.71 -3.20 -7.13
CA VAL A 388 -3.17 -2.98 -7.21
C VAL A 388 -3.54 -1.61 -6.65
N TYR A 389 -2.96 -1.22 -5.52
CA TYR A 389 -3.13 0.08 -4.91
C TYR A 389 -2.71 1.24 -5.83
N GLU A 390 -1.55 1.13 -6.50
CA GLU A 390 -1.08 2.15 -7.43
C GLU A 390 -2.00 2.28 -8.66
N VAL A 391 -2.54 1.17 -9.16
CA VAL A 391 -3.54 1.20 -10.23
C VAL A 391 -4.84 1.86 -9.77
N ILE A 392 -5.29 1.57 -8.55
CA ILE A 392 -6.45 2.22 -7.90
C ILE A 392 -6.25 3.73 -7.72
N LEU A 393 -5.02 4.19 -7.54
CA LEU A 393 -4.71 5.62 -7.43
C LEU A 393 -4.47 6.33 -8.76
N SER A 394 -4.31 5.57 -9.84
CA SER A 394 -4.06 6.13 -11.17
C SER A 394 -5.32 6.75 -11.76
N SER A 395 -5.12 7.68 -12.70
CA SER A 395 -6.25 8.28 -13.43
C SER A 395 -7.06 7.25 -14.24
N ILE A 396 -6.51 6.04 -14.47
CA ILE A 396 -7.20 4.92 -15.13
C ILE A 396 -8.49 4.54 -14.39
N THR A 397 -8.51 4.68 -13.06
CA THR A 397 -9.68 4.33 -12.24
C THR A 397 -10.51 5.55 -11.82
N SER A 398 -10.25 6.73 -12.41
CA SER A 398 -10.92 8.00 -12.09
C SER A 398 -12.44 7.94 -12.20
N GLN A 399 -12.99 7.09 -13.09
CA GLN A 399 -14.43 6.89 -13.25
C GLN A 399 -15.13 6.35 -11.98
N CYS A 400 -14.35 5.89 -11.01
CA CYS A 400 -14.85 5.33 -9.76
C CYS A 400 -14.07 5.77 -8.52
N PHE A 401 -13.54 7.00 -8.55
CA PHE A 401 -12.56 7.46 -7.57
C PHE A 401 -12.97 7.24 -6.11
N LEU A 402 -14.22 7.50 -5.72
CA LEU A 402 -14.66 7.33 -4.32
C LEU A 402 -14.61 5.86 -3.87
N GLY A 403 -15.20 4.96 -4.67
CA GLY A 403 -15.24 3.54 -4.37
C GLY A 403 -13.86 2.89 -4.42
N THR A 404 -13.07 3.22 -5.45
CA THR A 404 -11.70 2.70 -5.58
C THR A 404 -10.79 3.27 -4.51
N SER A 405 -10.89 4.55 -4.15
CA SER A 405 -10.12 5.15 -3.06
C SER A 405 -10.43 4.51 -1.72
N TYR A 406 -11.71 4.25 -1.41
CA TYR A 406 -12.09 3.53 -0.19
C TYR A 406 -11.45 2.14 -0.12
N ILE A 407 -11.51 1.37 -1.23
CA ILE A 407 -10.81 0.08 -1.34
C ILE A 407 -9.30 0.26 -1.17
N GLY A 408 -8.74 1.33 -1.74
CA GLY A 408 -7.34 1.71 -1.58
C GLY A 408 -6.93 1.89 -0.11
N VAL A 409 -7.72 2.62 0.68
CA VAL A 409 -7.49 2.77 2.14
C VAL A 409 -7.52 1.41 2.83
N ILE A 410 -8.53 0.58 2.55
CA ILE A 410 -8.65 -0.76 3.13
C ILE A 410 -7.40 -1.58 2.84
N LEU A 411 -6.91 -1.58 1.59
CA LEU A 411 -5.71 -2.32 1.18
C LEU A 411 -4.46 -1.87 1.93
N ILE A 412 -4.25 -0.56 2.08
CA ILE A 412 -3.09 -0.04 2.84
C ILE A 412 -3.18 -0.40 4.31
N VAL A 413 -4.33 -0.16 4.93
CA VAL A 413 -4.53 -0.45 6.36
C VAL A 413 -4.36 -1.95 6.59
N PHE A 414 -4.84 -2.79 5.66
CA PHE A 414 -4.57 -4.22 5.66
C PHE A 414 -3.06 -4.52 5.61
N CYS A 415 -2.30 -3.92 4.70
CA CYS A 415 -0.84 -4.09 4.62
C CYS A 415 -0.13 -3.68 5.93
N ILE A 416 -0.52 -2.54 6.52
CA ILE A 416 0.01 -2.05 7.80
C ILE A 416 -0.32 -3.04 8.94
N CYS A 417 -1.55 -3.56 8.99
CA CYS A 417 -1.98 -4.53 9.99
C CYS A 417 -1.23 -5.87 9.83
N VAL A 418 -1.08 -6.39 8.61
CA VAL A 418 -0.33 -7.62 8.33
C VAL A 418 1.11 -7.48 8.81
N TYR A 419 1.74 -6.36 8.49
CA TYR A 419 3.11 -6.10 8.91
C TYR A 419 3.24 -6.01 10.44
N SER A 420 2.37 -5.23 11.08
CA SER A 420 2.37 -5.02 12.53
C SER A 420 2.14 -6.31 13.31
N LEU A 421 1.16 -7.12 12.91
CA LEU A 421 0.88 -8.42 13.55
C LEU A 421 2.00 -9.43 13.32
N THR A 422 2.69 -9.37 12.17
CA THR A 422 3.85 -10.24 11.92
C THR A 422 5.04 -9.86 12.79
N ILE A 423 5.29 -8.57 13.02
CA ILE A 423 6.30 -8.10 13.99
C ILE A 423 5.94 -8.56 15.41
N LEU A 424 4.70 -8.39 15.83
CA LEU A 424 4.24 -8.83 17.15
C LEU A 424 4.46 -10.35 17.31
N ARG A 425 4.10 -11.14 16.28
CA ARG A 425 4.36 -12.58 16.25
C ARG A 425 5.85 -12.89 16.33
N TYR A 426 6.71 -12.13 15.65
CA TYR A 426 8.17 -12.34 15.72
C TYR A 426 8.71 -12.10 17.13
N PHE A 427 8.32 -11.00 17.79
CA PHE A 427 8.69 -10.74 19.18
C PHE A 427 8.18 -11.83 20.11
N TYR A 428 6.96 -12.32 19.90
CA TYR A 428 6.42 -13.46 20.63
C TYR A 428 7.26 -14.73 20.43
N LEU A 429 7.60 -15.09 19.17
CA LEU A 429 8.42 -16.26 18.85
C LEU A 429 9.82 -16.18 19.46
N ARG A 430 10.44 -15.00 19.45
CA ARG A 430 11.76 -14.77 20.07
C ARG A 430 11.76 -15.03 21.57
N ASN A 431 10.64 -14.75 22.24
CA ASN A 431 10.48 -14.94 23.68
C ASN A 431 9.78 -16.25 24.04
N LEU A 432 9.44 -17.08 23.05
CA LEU A 432 8.61 -18.28 23.23
C LEU A 432 9.18 -19.25 24.27
N TYR A 433 10.48 -19.56 24.19
CA TYR A 433 11.11 -20.50 25.13
C TYR A 433 11.06 -19.99 26.57
N GLY A 434 11.25 -18.69 26.79
CA GLY A 434 11.11 -18.07 28.11
C GLY A 434 9.68 -18.07 28.63
N LEU A 435 8.70 -17.93 27.73
CA LEU A 435 7.28 -18.01 28.07
C LEU A 435 6.85 -19.45 28.41
N ILE A 436 7.28 -20.44 27.63
CA ILE A 436 7.01 -21.87 27.87
C ILE A 436 7.63 -22.32 29.19
N ALA A 437 8.87 -21.91 29.47
CA ALA A 437 9.57 -22.26 30.72
C ALA A 437 8.81 -21.80 31.97
N LYS A 438 8.11 -20.65 31.89
CA LYS A 438 7.29 -20.12 32.99
C LYS A 438 5.88 -20.72 33.06
N GLY A 439 5.38 -21.33 31.98
CA GLY A 439 3.97 -21.66 31.82
C GLY A 439 3.69 -23.09 31.33
N LYS A 440 3.81 -24.10 32.20
CA LYS A 440 3.54 -25.51 31.84
C LYS A 440 2.10 -25.80 31.36
N LYS A 441 1.09 -25.02 31.78
CA LYS A 441 -0.33 -25.30 31.49
C LYS A 441 -0.85 -24.81 30.13
N ARG A 442 -0.07 -24.08 29.32
CA ARG A 442 -0.57 -23.44 28.07
C ARG A 442 0.14 -23.87 26.77
N VAL A 443 0.83 -25.02 26.78
CA VAL A 443 1.62 -25.49 25.62
C VAL A 443 0.78 -25.59 24.33
N LEU A 444 -0.49 -26.03 24.41
CA LEU A 444 -1.38 -26.12 23.25
C LEU A 444 -1.65 -24.75 22.58
N LEU A 445 -1.89 -23.71 23.39
CA LEU A 445 -2.10 -22.36 22.88
C LEU A 445 -0.82 -21.82 22.23
N HIS A 446 0.34 -22.06 22.88
CA HIS A 446 1.63 -21.64 22.35
C HIS A 446 1.93 -22.33 21.01
N SER A 447 1.73 -23.65 20.93
CA SER A 447 1.85 -24.44 19.70
C SER A 447 0.94 -23.91 18.59
N PHE A 448 -0.31 -23.59 18.92
CA PHE A 448 -1.26 -23.00 17.97
C PHE A 448 -0.75 -21.66 17.41
N CYS A 449 -0.22 -20.76 18.24
CA CYS A 449 0.34 -19.48 17.78
C CYS A 449 1.66 -19.61 16.98
N VAL A 450 2.44 -20.66 17.25
CA VAL A 450 3.74 -20.91 16.60
C VAL A 450 3.55 -21.50 15.21
N SER A 451 2.55 -22.37 15.04
CA SER A 451 2.31 -23.06 13.77
C SER A 451 2.22 -22.10 12.59
N PHE A 452 2.86 -22.49 11.48
CA PHE A 452 2.96 -21.66 10.29
C PHE A 452 1.60 -21.44 9.63
N LYS A 453 0.78 -22.51 9.52
CA LYS A 453 -0.54 -22.45 8.86
C LYS A 453 -1.51 -21.57 9.64
N THR A 454 -1.57 -21.77 10.94
CA THR A 454 -2.39 -20.95 11.85
C THR A 454 -1.89 -19.52 11.88
N GLY A 455 -0.57 -19.30 11.86
CA GLY A 455 0.03 -17.98 11.76
C GLY A 455 -0.42 -17.21 10.51
N ILE A 456 -0.44 -17.86 9.33
CA ILE A 456 -0.95 -17.24 8.10
C ILE A 456 -2.43 -16.90 8.25
N VAL A 457 -3.27 -17.87 8.61
CA VAL A 457 -4.72 -17.69 8.69
C VAL A 457 -5.07 -16.60 9.71
N LEU A 458 -4.46 -16.64 10.89
CA LEU A 458 -4.69 -15.68 11.96
C LEU A 458 -4.25 -14.27 11.55
N ILE A 459 -3.04 -14.11 10.98
CA ILE A 459 -2.55 -12.78 10.60
C ILE A 459 -3.37 -12.20 9.45
N VAL A 460 -3.69 -12.98 8.42
CA VAL A 460 -4.48 -12.49 7.28
C VAL A 460 -5.91 -12.17 7.72
N ALA A 461 -6.59 -13.09 8.41
CA ALA A 461 -7.97 -12.89 8.84
C ALA A 461 -8.09 -11.74 9.85
N ALA A 462 -7.21 -11.69 10.86
CA ALA A 462 -7.23 -10.60 11.84
C ALA A 462 -6.90 -9.25 11.21
N SER A 463 -5.95 -9.20 10.26
CA SER A 463 -5.62 -7.95 9.56
C SER A 463 -6.76 -7.47 8.69
N PHE A 464 -7.50 -8.39 8.04
CA PHE A 464 -8.65 -8.05 7.21
C PHE A 464 -9.83 -7.52 8.04
N VAL A 465 -10.15 -8.18 9.16
CA VAL A 465 -11.19 -7.70 10.08
C VAL A 465 -10.78 -6.35 10.67
N LEU A 466 -9.54 -6.21 11.12
CA LEU A 466 -9.02 -4.97 11.69
C LEU A 466 -9.01 -3.83 10.65
N SER A 467 -8.66 -4.11 9.39
CA SER A 467 -8.67 -3.09 8.35
C SER A 467 -10.07 -2.59 8.03
N ILE A 468 -11.09 -3.46 8.01
CA ILE A 468 -12.49 -3.05 7.86
C ILE A 468 -12.92 -2.16 9.05
N VAL A 469 -12.63 -2.59 10.27
CA VAL A 469 -13.02 -1.83 11.48
C VAL A 469 -12.35 -0.45 11.51
N LEU A 470 -11.05 -0.39 11.23
CA LEU A 470 -10.29 0.87 11.22
C LEU A 470 -10.74 1.81 10.10
N THR A 471 -11.17 1.28 8.95
CA THR A 471 -11.60 2.11 7.81
C THR A 471 -13.09 2.47 7.81
N LEU A 472 -13.86 2.04 8.82
CA LEU A 472 -15.30 2.31 8.90
C LEU A 472 -15.62 3.82 8.83
N HIS A 473 -14.78 4.67 9.41
CA HIS A 473 -14.95 6.13 9.35
C HIS A 473 -14.82 6.70 7.92
N CYS A 474 -14.14 6.00 7.00
CA CYS A 474 -14.03 6.40 5.60
C CYS A 474 -15.32 6.17 4.80
N ILE A 475 -16.34 5.49 5.36
CA ILE A 475 -17.67 5.40 4.72
C ILE A 475 -18.28 6.80 4.55
N ALA A 476 -17.87 7.77 5.38
CA ALA A 476 -18.23 9.17 5.20
C ALA A 476 -17.91 9.69 3.78
N VAL A 477 -16.91 9.11 3.08
CA VAL A 477 -16.47 9.51 1.72
C VAL A 477 -17.60 9.39 0.69
N PHE A 478 -18.61 8.56 0.95
CA PHE A 478 -19.75 8.42 0.05
C PHE A 478 -20.85 9.48 0.24
N PHE A 479 -20.75 10.33 1.27
CA PHE A 479 -21.82 11.26 1.65
C PHE A 479 -21.52 12.75 1.40
N ASP A 480 -20.28 13.14 1.07
CA ASP A 480 -19.91 14.55 0.82
C ASP A 480 -18.75 14.66 -0.21
N VAL A 481 -18.71 15.75 -0.98
CA VAL A 481 -17.79 15.97 -2.10
C VAL A 481 -16.44 16.56 -1.63
N THR A 482 -16.37 17.12 -0.42
CA THR A 482 -15.11 17.66 0.15
C THR A 482 -14.13 16.58 0.67
N LEU A 483 -14.46 15.30 0.50
CA LEU A 483 -13.80 14.16 1.13
C LEU A 483 -12.50 13.67 0.50
N SER A 484 -12.07 14.20 -0.65
CA SER A 484 -10.70 13.93 -1.16
C SER A 484 -9.63 14.31 -0.13
N SER A 485 -9.85 15.39 0.62
CA SER A 485 -8.99 15.77 1.74
C SER A 485 -9.04 14.75 2.88
N ILE A 486 -10.22 14.23 3.22
CA ILE A 486 -10.37 13.23 4.30
C ILE A 486 -9.68 11.92 3.93
N TYR A 487 -9.80 11.44 2.69
CA TYR A 487 -9.04 10.28 2.22
C TYR A 487 -7.54 10.48 2.44
N ASN A 488 -6.99 11.60 1.97
CA ASN A 488 -5.57 11.89 2.08
C ASN A 488 -5.11 12.04 3.54
N ILE A 489 -5.91 12.71 4.37
CA ILE A 489 -5.64 12.89 5.81
C ILE A 489 -5.67 11.54 6.53
N THR A 490 -6.69 10.72 6.29
CA THR A 490 -6.79 9.38 6.87
C THR A 490 -5.61 8.52 6.46
N PHE A 491 -5.27 8.49 5.16
CA PHE A 491 -4.11 7.76 4.67
C PHE A 491 -2.82 8.23 5.37
N ALA A 492 -2.56 9.54 5.37
CA ALA A 492 -1.40 10.13 6.00
C ALA A 492 -1.34 9.80 7.51
N SER A 493 -2.49 9.83 8.20
CA SER A 493 -2.58 9.52 9.63
C SER A 493 -2.21 8.07 9.95
N TYR A 494 -2.64 7.10 9.13
CA TYR A 494 -2.30 5.69 9.33
C TYR A 494 -0.84 5.42 9.07
N VAL A 495 -0.28 6.00 8.01
CA VAL A 495 1.14 5.84 7.72
C VAL A 495 1.98 6.53 8.82
N LEU A 496 1.61 7.73 9.25
CA LEU A 496 2.25 8.42 10.37
C LEU A 496 2.20 7.61 11.67
N LEU A 497 1.03 7.06 12.03
CA LEU A 497 0.89 6.22 13.21
C LEU A 497 1.79 4.98 13.14
N SER A 498 1.82 4.30 11.98
CA SER A 498 2.64 3.11 11.78
C SER A 498 4.15 3.41 11.90
N THR A 499 4.58 4.57 11.40
CA THR A 499 5.99 4.98 11.44
C THR A 499 6.41 5.42 12.85
N ILE A 500 5.54 6.09 13.60
CA ILE A 500 5.76 6.42 15.02
C ILE A 500 5.90 5.15 15.84
N ILE A 501 5.01 4.16 15.65
CA ILE A 501 5.11 2.86 16.34
C ILE A 501 6.44 2.17 16.01
N GLY A 502 6.85 2.19 14.73
CA GLY A 502 8.15 1.67 14.30
C GLY A 502 9.33 2.36 14.99
N LEU A 503 9.31 3.69 15.06
CA LEU A 503 10.34 4.49 15.71
C LEU A 503 10.43 4.20 17.22
N ILE A 504 9.28 4.11 17.90
CA ILE A 504 9.21 3.76 19.33
C ILE A 504 9.79 2.35 19.53
N ALA A 505 9.43 1.38 18.69
CA ALA A 505 9.95 0.01 18.78
C ALA A 505 11.48 -0.03 18.63
N VAL A 506 12.04 0.72 17.66
CA VAL A 506 13.50 0.83 17.47
C VAL A 506 14.16 1.52 18.66
N ALA A 507 13.58 2.61 19.16
CA ALA A 507 14.12 3.34 20.30
C ALA A 507 14.16 2.45 21.55
N VAL A 508 13.06 1.77 21.87
CA VAL A 508 12.96 0.84 23.01
C VAL A 508 13.95 -0.31 22.87
N ASP A 509 14.02 -0.95 21.69
CA ASP A 509 14.97 -2.05 21.45
C ASP A 509 16.43 -1.57 21.53
N THR A 510 16.73 -0.37 21.06
CA THR A 510 18.06 0.26 21.18
C THR A 510 18.41 0.55 22.64
N LEU A 511 17.45 1.04 23.44
CA LEU A 511 17.64 1.32 24.86
C LEU A 511 17.92 0.05 25.67
N PHE A 512 17.15 -1.01 25.44
CA PHE A 512 17.37 -2.30 26.10
C PHE A 512 18.71 -2.94 25.72
N ASN A 513 19.15 -2.76 24.47
CA ASN A 513 20.40 -3.33 23.96
C ASN A 513 21.57 -2.34 23.97
N ARG A 514 21.47 -1.19 24.67
CA ARG A 514 22.49 -0.13 24.63
C ARG A 514 23.88 -0.60 25.02
N LYS A 515 23.97 -1.55 25.96
CA LYS A 515 25.25 -2.14 26.40
C LYS A 515 25.91 -2.91 25.27
N ILE A 516 25.14 -3.79 24.61
CA ILE A 516 25.61 -4.58 23.47
C ILE A 516 25.99 -3.67 22.30
N LEU A 517 25.21 -2.62 22.05
CA LEU A 517 25.51 -1.64 21.00
C LEU A 517 26.83 -0.90 21.29
N LYS A 518 27.07 -0.50 22.54
CA LYS A 518 28.31 0.17 22.96
C LYS A 518 29.54 -0.74 22.88
N GLU A 519 29.39 -2.01 23.28
CA GLU A 519 30.50 -2.96 23.36
C GLU A 519 30.85 -3.59 22.01
N LYS A 520 29.84 -4.01 21.23
CA LYS A 520 30.03 -4.80 19.99
C LYS A 520 29.75 -3.99 18.71
N GLY A 521 29.19 -2.79 18.84
CA GLY A 521 28.93 -1.85 17.73
C GLY A 521 27.62 -2.08 16.96
N LEU A 522 27.29 -1.12 16.08
CA LEU A 522 26.03 -1.10 15.33
C LEU A 522 25.86 -2.28 14.36
N ARG A 523 26.94 -2.68 13.69
CA ARG A 523 26.92 -3.82 12.75
C ARG A 523 26.53 -5.13 13.45
N HIS A 524 27.11 -5.41 14.61
CA HIS A 524 26.75 -6.58 15.42
C HIS A 524 25.27 -6.51 15.84
N PHE A 525 24.82 -5.33 16.25
CA PHE A 525 23.43 -5.12 16.66
C PHE A 525 22.42 -5.34 15.52
N LEU A 526 22.69 -4.86 14.30
CA LEU A 526 21.75 -4.96 13.19
C LEU A 526 21.78 -6.31 12.47
N PHE A 527 22.96 -6.92 12.31
CA PHE A 527 23.11 -8.11 11.45
C PHE A 527 23.30 -9.42 12.25
N PHE A 528 24.04 -9.41 13.35
CA PHE A 528 24.31 -10.62 14.13
C PHE A 528 23.22 -10.89 15.18
N ASN A 529 22.76 -9.85 15.87
CA ASN A 529 21.71 -9.98 16.89
C ASN A 529 20.29 -10.11 16.32
N ASP A 530 20.14 -9.87 15.03
CA ASP A 530 18.87 -9.96 14.32
C ASP A 530 19.08 -10.57 12.93
N PRO A 531 19.30 -11.90 12.84
CA PRO A 531 19.57 -12.58 11.58
C PRO A 531 18.41 -12.46 10.57
N LEU A 532 17.20 -12.11 11.03
CA LEU A 532 16.04 -11.88 10.18
C LEU A 532 15.91 -10.43 9.68
N MET A 533 16.79 -9.51 10.06
CA MET A 533 16.82 -8.10 9.62
C MET A 533 15.53 -7.31 9.92
N VAL A 534 14.77 -7.67 10.95
CA VAL A 534 13.53 -6.96 11.36
C VAL A 534 13.84 -5.55 11.84
N ARG A 535 14.96 -5.34 12.55
CA ARG A 535 15.44 -4.03 13.00
C ARG A 535 15.73 -3.10 11.83
N LEU A 536 16.33 -3.65 10.77
CA LEU A 536 16.63 -2.89 9.57
C LEU A 536 15.33 -2.46 8.86
N ASP A 537 14.33 -3.32 8.82
CA ASP A 537 13.03 -2.97 8.26
C ASP A 537 12.34 -1.86 9.06
N LEU A 538 12.38 -1.92 10.40
CA LEU A 538 11.85 -0.86 11.27
C LEU A 538 12.57 0.48 11.07
N LEU A 539 13.89 0.45 10.81
CA LEU A 539 14.64 1.65 10.42
C LEU A 539 14.17 2.20 9.07
N PHE A 540 13.94 1.34 8.07
CA PHE A 540 13.39 1.78 6.78
C PHE A 540 11.98 2.36 6.87
N ILE A 541 11.15 1.85 7.78
CA ILE A 541 9.86 2.47 8.10
C ILE A 541 10.06 3.89 8.64
N SER A 542 11.06 4.11 9.48
CA SER A 542 11.40 5.45 9.97
C SER A 542 11.90 6.37 8.84
N PHE A 543 12.62 5.84 7.85
CA PHE A 543 13.00 6.60 6.65
C PHE A 543 11.80 6.97 5.77
N ILE A 544 10.77 6.12 5.69
CA ILE A 544 9.52 6.46 4.98
C ILE A 544 8.86 7.69 5.60
N LEU A 545 8.88 7.86 6.93
CA LEU A 545 8.38 9.07 7.59
C LEU A 545 9.13 10.33 7.12
N LEU A 546 10.46 10.28 7.03
CA LEU A 546 11.25 11.41 6.53
C LEU A 546 10.89 11.74 5.07
N LEU A 547 10.62 10.74 4.24
CA LEU A 547 10.17 10.94 2.86
C LEU A 547 8.76 11.54 2.78
N ILE A 548 7.86 11.18 3.68
CA ILE A 548 6.52 11.77 3.76
C ILE A 548 6.61 13.25 4.15
N ILE A 549 7.44 13.58 5.13
CA ILE A 549 7.69 14.99 5.51
C ILE A 549 8.26 15.75 4.32
N ALA A 550 9.25 15.19 3.62
CA ALA A 550 9.83 15.80 2.42
C ALA A 550 8.80 16.00 1.30
N LEU A 551 7.90 15.03 1.11
CA LEU A 551 6.79 15.11 0.15
C LEU A 551 5.80 16.22 0.49
N VAL A 552 5.40 16.35 1.76
CA VAL A 552 4.51 17.42 2.22
C VAL A 552 5.17 18.79 2.02
N ILE A 553 6.44 18.92 2.41
CA ILE A 553 7.20 20.16 2.22
C ILE A 553 7.32 20.50 0.73
N SER A 554 7.66 19.54 -0.13
CA SER A 554 7.79 19.79 -1.58
C SER A 554 6.49 20.27 -2.19
N ASN A 555 5.37 19.67 -1.79
CA ASN A 555 4.05 20.04 -2.30
C ASN A 555 3.60 21.42 -1.79
N SER A 556 4.05 21.84 -0.61
CA SER A 556 3.69 23.15 -0.02
C SER A 556 4.58 24.32 -0.49
N THR A 557 5.83 24.08 -0.87
CA THR A 557 6.82 25.16 -1.06
C THR A 557 7.16 25.49 -2.50
N SER A 558 6.96 24.57 -3.44
CA SER A 558 7.47 24.72 -4.81
C SER A 558 6.38 25.05 -5.82
N PRO A 559 6.69 25.79 -6.90
CA PRO A 559 5.73 26.07 -7.96
C PRO A 559 5.17 24.76 -8.53
N PHE A 560 3.88 24.80 -8.90
CA PHE A 560 3.04 23.62 -9.16
C PHE A 560 3.71 22.54 -10.03
N SER A 561 4.42 22.90 -11.10
CA SER A 561 5.07 21.93 -12.01
C SER A 561 6.30 21.22 -11.42
N VAL A 562 7.16 21.93 -10.70
CA VAL A 562 8.38 21.33 -10.08
C VAL A 562 7.99 20.49 -8.88
N SER A 563 7.01 20.96 -8.10
CA SER A 563 6.45 20.23 -6.95
C SER A 563 6.00 18.83 -7.33
N PHE A 564 5.42 18.72 -8.53
CA PHE A 564 4.80 17.51 -9.01
C PHE A 564 5.80 16.37 -9.27
N HIS A 565 6.86 16.63 -10.04
CA HIS A 565 7.88 15.62 -10.33
C HIS A 565 8.69 15.25 -9.10
N LEU A 566 9.01 16.24 -8.26
CA LEU A 566 9.74 16.01 -7.01
C LEU A 566 8.93 15.16 -6.03
N GLY A 567 7.63 15.42 -5.90
CA GLY A 567 6.74 14.61 -5.07
C GLY A 567 6.65 13.15 -5.54
N ASN A 568 6.53 12.92 -6.84
CA ASN A 568 6.53 11.55 -7.38
C ASN A 568 7.87 10.84 -7.25
N MET A 569 8.98 11.57 -7.30
CA MET A 569 10.30 11.01 -7.01
C MET A 569 10.39 10.52 -5.56
N PHE A 570 9.90 11.31 -4.58
CA PHE A 570 9.82 10.86 -3.18
C PHE A 570 8.89 9.66 -3.03
N ARG A 571 7.75 9.65 -3.71
CA ARG A 571 6.85 8.48 -3.78
C ARG A 571 7.57 7.24 -4.28
N PHE A 572 8.30 7.34 -5.38
CA PHE A 572 9.12 6.24 -5.90
C PHE A 572 10.12 5.70 -4.86
N PHE A 573 10.82 6.58 -4.14
CA PHE A 573 11.73 6.16 -3.07
C PHE A 573 11.00 5.47 -1.91
N MET A 574 9.79 5.91 -1.55
CA MET A 574 8.96 5.22 -0.57
C MET A 574 8.65 3.78 -1.03
N HIS A 575 8.28 3.57 -2.30
CA HIS A 575 8.04 2.23 -2.83
C HIS A 575 9.29 1.35 -2.87
N CYS A 576 10.47 1.94 -3.14
CA CYS A 576 11.75 1.24 -3.00
C CYS A 576 11.96 0.72 -1.56
N PHE A 577 11.73 1.57 -0.55
CA PHE A 577 11.83 1.15 0.86
C PHE A 577 10.77 0.12 1.24
N ILE A 578 9.54 0.26 0.75
CA ILE A 578 8.48 -0.74 0.95
C ILE A 578 8.92 -2.10 0.38
N ALA A 579 9.49 -2.14 -0.84
CA ALA A 579 10.00 -3.38 -1.42
C ALA A 579 11.13 -4.01 -0.58
N LEU A 580 12.00 -3.18 0.01
CA LEU A 580 13.04 -3.63 0.94
C LEU A 580 12.45 -4.22 2.23
N ILE A 581 11.48 -3.54 2.85
CA ILE A 581 10.75 -3.97 4.05
C ILE A 581 10.00 -5.29 3.82
N CYS A 582 9.44 -5.48 2.62
CA CYS A 582 8.76 -6.73 2.23
C CYS A 582 9.71 -7.95 2.14
N GLY A 583 11.01 -7.79 2.41
CA GLY A 583 12.00 -8.86 2.38
C GLY A 583 13.08 -8.67 1.32
N GLY A 584 13.09 -7.53 0.62
CA GLY A 584 14.16 -7.17 -0.32
C GLY A 584 15.53 -7.15 0.36
N ASN A 585 15.60 -6.73 1.62
CA ASN A 585 16.84 -6.78 2.42
C ASN A 585 17.43 -8.19 2.53
N ILE A 586 16.58 -9.17 2.84
CA ILE A 586 17.00 -10.58 2.93
C ILE A 586 17.41 -11.09 1.55
N LEU A 587 16.65 -10.77 0.49
CA LEU A 587 17.00 -11.19 -0.87
C LEU A 587 18.36 -10.66 -1.30
N ILE A 588 18.66 -9.39 -1.01
CA ILE A 588 19.96 -8.77 -1.32
C ILE A 588 21.07 -9.47 -0.53
N MET A 589 20.88 -9.67 0.78
CA MET A 589 21.88 -10.32 1.63
C MET A 589 22.16 -11.76 1.18
N GLU A 590 21.12 -12.55 0.92
CA GLU A 590 21.22 -13.93 0.43
C GLU A 590 21.84 -14.01 -0.96
N SER A 591 21.55 -13.05 -1.83
CA SER A 591 22.20 -12.92 -3.13
C SER A 591 23.69 -12.69 -2.95
N PHE A 592 24.06 -11.75 -2.09
CA PHE A 592 25.45 -11.42 -1.80
C PHE A 592 26.19 -12.61 -1.20
N THR A 593 25.59 -13.30 -0.23
CA THR A 593 26.11 -14.53 0.36
C THR A 593 26.32 -15.61 -0.70
N LYS A 594 25.34 -15.88 -1.57
CA LYS A 594 25.48 -16.87 -2.66
C LYS A 594 26.59 -16.49 -3.64
N ILE A 595 26.69 -15.23 -4.03
CA ILE A 595 27.76 -14.74 -4.91
C ILE A 595 29.12 -14.92 -4.24
N ARG A 596 29.25 -14.52 -2.97
CA ARG A 596 30.49 -14.67 -2.20
C ARG A 596 30.87 -16.14 -2.02
N ARG A 597 29.91 -17.02 -1.75
CA ARG A 597 30.11 -18.48 -1.71
C ARG A 597 30.61 -19.02 -3.04
N ARG A 598 30.06 -18.57 -4.18
CA ARG A 598 30.55 -18.98 -5.51
C ARG A 598 31.98 -18.51 -5.77
N ILE A 599 32.30 -17.26 -5.44
CA ILE A 599 33.66 -16.71 -5.60
C ILE A 599 34.65 -17.48 -4.72
N ARG A 600 34.28 -17.78 -3.46
CA ARG A 600 35.10 -18.59 -2.56
C ARG A 600 35.24 -20.03 -3.06
N LYS A 601 34.16 -20.65 -3.50
CA LYS A 601 34.18 -22.00 -4.09
C LYS A 601 35.06 -22.06 -5.34
N GLN A 602 35.11 -21.01 -6.15
CA GLN A 602 36.05 -20.96 -7.28
C GLN A 602 37.51 -20.91 -6.81
N LYS A 603 37.82 -20.07 -5.81
CA LYS A 603 39.17 -20.00 -5.22
C LYS A 603 39.58 -21.28 -4.50
N HIS A 604 38.63 -21.92 -3.83
CA HIS A 604 38.85 -23.19 -3.16
C HIS A 604 38.85 -24.37 -4.12
N ALA A 605 38.07 -24.39 -5.21
CA ALA A 605 38.12 -25.43 -6.23
C ALA A 605 39.52 -25.58 -6.85
N THR A 606 40.27 -24.48 -6.96
CA THR A 606 41.69 -24.52 -7.33
C THR A 606 42.60 -25.19 -6.28
N ASN A 607 42.19 -25.26 -5.01
CA ASN A 607 42.88 -25.99 -3.92
C ASN A 607 42.21 -27.34 -3.56
N ILE A 608 40.96 -27.60 -3.97
CA ILE A 608 40.07 -28.70 -3.54
C ILE A 608 40.18 -29.96 -4.41
N ASN A 609 41.05 -30.00 -5.43
CA ASN A 609 41.38 -31.28 -6.06
C ASN A 609 41.93 -32.34 -5.05
N ASN A 610 42.19 -31.96 -3.79
CA ASN A 610 42.56 -32.85 -2.69
C ASN A 610 41.51 -33.02 -1.56
N VAL A 611 40.36 -32.31 -1.55
CA VAL A 611 39.44 -32.30 -0.38
C VAL A 611 37.97 -32.49 -0.84
N ASN A 612 37.58 -33.73 -1.13
CA ASN A 612 36.21 -34.07 -1.56
C ASN A 612 35.46 -34.93 -0.53
N ASN A 613 35.91 -35.00 0.73
CA ASN A 613 35.27 -35.87 1.71
C ASN A 613 34.22 -35.08 2.52
N PRO A 614 32.90 -35.29 2.34
CA PRO A 614 31.88 -34.64 3.18
C PRO A 614 32.08 -34.93 4.67
N ASN A 615 32.71 -36.06 4.99
CA ASN A 615 33.15 -36.43 6.33
C ASN A 615 34.13 -35.41 6.96
N GLU A 616 34.82 -34.60 6.16
CA GLU A 616 35.76 -33.58 6.63
C GLU A 616 35.03 -32.35 7.18
N GLU A 617 33.98 -31.87 6.50
CA GLU A 617 33.13 -30.80 7.05
C GLU A 617 32.43 -31.26 8.34
N GLU A 618 32.02 -32.54 8.39
CA GLU A 618 31.47 -33.10 9.61
C GLU A 618 32.52 -33.09 10.73
N SER A 619 33.70 -33.63 10.45
CA SER A 619 34.83 -33.68 11.38
C SER A 619 35.25 -32.29 11.87
N GLU A 620 35.19 -31.27 11.02
CA GLU A 620 35.55 -29.90 11.37
C GLU A 620 34.55 -29.29 12.36
N LEU A 621 33.24 -29.40 12.10
CA LEU A 621 32.22 -28.90 13.05
C LEU A 621 32.34 -29.62 14.40
N TYR A 622 32.59 -30.93 14.40
CA TYR A 622 32.82 -31.67 15.64
C TYR A 622 34.07 -31.18 16.39
N ALA A 623 35.18 -30.95 15.67
CA ALA A 623 36.40 -30.43 16.27
C ALA A 623 36.14 -29.05 16.91
N PHE A 624 35.40 -28.17 16.22
CA PHE A 624 35.03 -26.87 16.75
C PHE A 624 34.10 -26.98 17.96
N LEU A 625 33.10 -27.86 17.94
CA LEU A 625 32.21 -28.10 19.09
C LEU A 625 32.91 -28.69 20.30
N GLY A 626 34.12 -29.25 20.14
CA GLY A 626 35.01 -29.63 21.23
C GLY A 626 35.63 -28.43 21.97
N ASN A 627 35.71 -27.27 21.31
CA ASN A 627 36.17 -26.03 21.92
C ASN A 627 35.01 -25.32 22.63
N ARG A 628 35.16 -25.08 23.94
CA ARG A 628 34.11 -24.47 24.78
C ARG A 628 33.68 -23.07 24.33
N GLU A 629 34.62 -22.25 23.87
CA GLU A 629 34.31 -20.88 23.41
C GLU A 629 33.48 -20.90 22.12
N PHE A 630 33.81 -21.81 21.20
CA PHE A 630 33.01 -22.02 19.99
C PHE A 630 31.64 -22.59 20.32
N GLU A 631 31.57 -23.56 21.23
CA GLU A 631 30.32 -24.15 21.66
C GLU A 631 29.36 -23.08 22.18
N ASP A 632 29.84 -22.18 23.03
CA ASP A 632 29.08 -21.04 23.56
C ASP A 632 28.63 -20.10 22.43
N LEU A 633 29.51 -19.79 21.47
CA LEU A 633 29.19 -18.97 20.29
C LEU A 633 28.12 -19.63 19.40
N PHE A 634 28.25 -20.94 19.14
CA PHE A 634 27.34 -21.71 18.31
C PHE A 634 25.95 -21.82 18.97
N LYS A 635 25.91 -22.04 20.28
CA LYS A 635 24.69 -22.03 21.09
C LYS A 635 24.01 -20.66 21.07
N GLU A 636 24.77 -19.57 21.27
CA GLU A 636 24.26 -18.19 21.21
C GLU A 636 23.64 -17.91 19.84
N TYR A 637 24.34 -18.27 18.76
CA TYR A 637 23.87 -18.08 17.39
C TYR A 637 22.61 -18.91 17.08
N SER A 638 22.61 -20.20 17.43
CA SER A 638 21.45 -21.09 17.24
C SER A 638 20.20 -20.59 18.00
N THR A 639 20.40 -19.98 19.17
CA THR A 639 19.31 -19.34 19.92
C THR A 639 18.73 -18.14 19.16
N LYS A 640 19.58 -17.27 18.62
CA LYS A 640 19.15 -16.09 17.84
C LYS A 640 18.49 -16.47 16.53
N GLU A 641 18.94 -17.56 15.91
CA GLU A 641 18.36 -18.08 14.67
C GLU A 641 17.11 -18.94 14.89
N MET A 642 16.66 -19.13 16.15
CA MET A 642 15.55 -20.04 16.49
C MET A 642 15.78 -21.46 15.92
N SER A 643 16.99 -21.99 16.09
CA SER A 643 17.41 -23.35 15.70
C SER A 643 18.08 -24.12 16.85
N ILE A 644 17.87 -23.64 18.10
CA ILE A 644 18.50 -24.14 19.32
C ILE A 644 18.17 -25.61 19.63
N GLU A 645 17.03 -26.10 19.15
CA GLU A 645 16.59 -27.48 19.32
C GLU A 645 17.60 -28.49 18.78
N ASN A 646 18.26 -28.19 17.65
CA ASN A 646 19.25 -29.08 17.05
C ASN A 646 20.51 -29.18 17.94
N TYR A 647 20.97 -28.06 18.50
CA TYR A 647 22.11 -28.03 19.42
C TYR A 647 21.77 -28.71 20.77
N LEU A 648 20.57 -28.50 21.31
CA LEU A 648 20.17 -29.16 22.57
C LEU A 648 20.09 -30.68 22.41
N PHE A 649 19.55 -31.14 21.28
CA PHE A 649 19.51 -32.57 20.99
C PHE A 649 20.91 -33.16 20.78
N TYR A 650 21.82 -32.44 20.10
CA TYR A 650 23.23 -32.81 20.01
C TYR A 650 23.86 -33.01 21.39
N LYS A 651 23.63 -32.09 22.34
CA LYS A 651 24.14 -32.21 23.71
C LYS A 651 23.53 -33.39 24.45
N LYS A 652 22.23 -33.66 24.28
CA LYS A 652 21.59 -34.86 24.83
C LYS A 652 22.20 -36.14 24.28
N MET A 653 22.51 -36.20 22.98
CA MET A 653 23.18 -37.34 22.36
C MET A 653 24.62 -37.53 22.86
N GLN A 654 25.37 -36.45 23.09
CA GLN A 654 26.69 -36.53 23.74
C GLN A 654 26.61 -37.14 25.14
N GLN A 655 25.68 -36.64 25.98
CA GLN A 655 25.47 -37.17 27.34
C GLN A 655 25.08 -38.65 27.36
N LEU A 656 24.35 -39.12 26.34
CA LEU A 656 24.03 -40.54 26.18
C LEU A 656 25.26 -41.34 25.73
N ALA A 657 26.03 -40.81 24.77
CA ALA A 657 27.25 -41.46 24.29
C ALA A 657 28.32 -41.61 25.38
N GLU A 658 28.43 -40.64 26.31
CA GLU A 658 29.31 -40.70 27.48
C GLU A 658 29.01 -41.90 28.40
N LYS A 659 27.76 -42.37 28.44
CA LYS A 659 27.38 -43.58 29.19
C LYS A 659 27.72 -44.88 28.45
N GLY A 660 28.17 -44.79 27.19
CA GLY A 660 28.61 -45.88 26.34
C GLY A 660 27.68 -46.14 25.15
N LYS A 661 28.23 -46.18 23.93
CA LYS A 661 27.46 -46.38 22.68
C LYS A 661 26.65 -47.69 22.65
N HIS A 662 27.14 -48.72 23.33
CA HIS A 662 26.49 -50.04 23.43
C HIS A 662 25.56 -50.16 24.63
N GLN A 663 25.38 -49.10 25.42
CA GLN A 663 24.40 -49.12 26.50
C GLN A 663 23.00 -49.28 25.92
N PHE A 664 22.20 -50.15 26.55
CA PHE A 664 20.81 -50.36 26.17
C PHE A 664 19.96 -49.12 26.48
N LEU A 665 19.06 -48.80 25.55
CA LEU A 665 18.10 -47.71 25.74
C LEU A 665 17.01 -48.14 26.70
N THR A 666 16.76 -47.33 27.74
CA THR A 666 15.59 -47.53 28.60
C THR A 666 14.36 -46.82 28.02
N PHE A 667 13.18 -47.34 28.36
CA PHE A 667 11.92 -46.75 27.90
C PHE A 667 11.75 -45.31 28.38
N GLU A 668 12.21 -44.98 29.60
CA GLU A 668 12.13 -43.64 30.16
C GLU A 668 12.93 -42.64 29.34
N ILE A 669 14.15 -43.00 28.92
CA ILE A 669 15.01 -42.14 28.09
C ILE A 669 14.34 -41.89 26.73
N MET A 670 13.83 -42.95 26.09
CA MET A 670 13.19 -42.84 24.78
C MET A 670 11.90 -42.02 24.85
N HIS A 671 11.12 -42.17 25.92
CA HIS A 671 9.91 -41.39 26.14
C HIS A 671 10.20 -39.93 26.50
N GLU A 672 11.30 -39.64 27.21
CA GLU A 672 11.79 -38.28 27.44
C GLU A 672 12.13 -37.60 26.10
N ILE A 673 12.94 -38.28 25.27
CA ILE A 673 13.32 -37.78 23.94
C ILE A 673 12.10 -37.59 23.05
N GLU A 674 11.15 -38.53 23.10
CA GLU A 674 9.91 -38.40 22.34
C GLU A 674 9.19 -37.11 22.71
N ASN A 675 8.93 -36.89 24.01
CA ASN A 675 8.14 -35.76 24.46
C ASN A 675 8.85 -34.41 24.29
N GLU A 676 10.18 -34.38 24.40
CA GLU A 676 10.96 -33.14 24.33
C GLU A 676 11.29 -32.72 22.89
N PHE A 677 11.57 -33.70 22.00
CA PHE A 677 12.17 -33.44 20.68
C PHE A 677 11.41 -34.01 19.49
N ILE A 678 10.73 -35.16 19.62
CA ILE A 678 10.18 -35.87 18.44
C ILE A 678 8.70 -35.64 18.26
N LYS A 679 7.92 -35.60 19.34
CA LYS A 679 6.47 -35.47 19.32
C LYS A 679 6.07 -34.17 18.64
N ASN A 680 5.01 -34.23 17.84
CA ASN A 680 4.44 -33.02 17.22
C ASN A 680 4.10 -31.99 18.31
N ASN A 681 4.51 -30.74 18.12
CA ASN A 681 4.32 -29.65 19.07
C ASN A 681 5.09 -29.81 20.39
N SER A 682 6.16 -30.61 20.39
CA SER A 682 7.12 -30.60 21.49
C SER A 682 7.85 -29.26 21.57
N ALA A 683 8.37 -28.92 22.76
CA ALA A 683 8.99 -27.62 22.98
C ALA A 683 10.23 -27.42 22.09
N PHE A 684 10.97 -28.50 21.82
CA PHE A 684 12.16 -28.51 20.98
C PHE A 684 11.95 -29.45 19.79
N GLU A 685 10.78 -29.39 19.14
CA GLU A 685 10.46 -30.24 18.00
C GLU A 685 11.52 -30.14 16.90
N LEU A 686 12.16 -31.27 16.61
CA LEU A 686 13.23 -31.36 15.63
C LEU A 686 12.67 -31.38 14.20
N ASN A 687 13.34 -30.66 13.32
CA ASN A 687 13.07 -30.69 11.88
C ASN A 687 13.71 -31.93 11.22
N ILE A 688 13.16 -33.11 11.49
CA ILE A 688 13.63 -34.40 10.95
C ILE A 688 12.70 -34.94 9.85
N SER A 689 13.22 -35.83 9.02
CA SER A 689 12.44 -36.46 7.96
C SER A 689 11.34 -37.37 8.52
N SER A 690 10.24 -37.53 7.78
CA SER A 690 9.15 -38.43 8.18
C SER A 690 9.61 -39.90 8.28
N SER A 691 10.64 -40.29 7.52
CA SER A 691 11.30 -41.60 7.63
C SER A 691 12.02 -41.75 8.97
N SER A 692 12.87 -40.79 9.36
CA SER A 692 13.59 -40.84 10.64
C SER A 692 12.63 -40.86 11.83
N LYS A 693 11.55 -40.06 11.75
CA LYS A 693 10.49 -40.05 12.77
C LYS A 693 9.78 -41.41 12.87
N LYS A 694 9.43 -42.06 11.75
CA LYS A 694 8.85 -43.42 11.75
C LYS A 694 9.82 -44.46 12.31
N SER A 695 11.10 -44.38 11.94
CA SER A 695 12.14 -45.27 12.45
C SER A 695 12.35 -45.10 13.95
N PHE A 696 12.31 -43.87 14.46
CA PHE A 696 12.35 -43.59 15.89
C PHE A 696 11.19 -44.26 16.62
N TYR A 697 9.95 -44.14 16.10
CA TYR A 697 8.79 -44.79 16.73
C TYR A 697 8.88 -46.31 16.73
N LYS A 698 9.41 -46.92 15.66
CA LYS A 698 9.71 -48.36 15.65
C LYS A 698 10.73 -48.76 16.72
N LEU A 699 11.76 -47.94 16.91
CA LEU A 699 12.78 -48.16 17.94
C LEU A 699 12.16 -48.02 19.35
N LEU A 700 11.32 -47.02 19.56
CA LEU A 700 10.58 -46.80 20.81
C LEU A 700 9.68 -48.01 21.15
N ASP A 701 8.95 -48.53 20.16
CA ASP A 701 8.09 -49.71 20.34
C ASP A 701 8.91 -50.96 20.67
N ALA A 702 10.07 -51.16 20.03
CA ALA A 702 10.98 -52.26 20.35
C ALA A 702 11.50 -52.16 21.79
N VAL A 703 11.91 -50.97 22.25
CA VAL A 703 12.33 -50.73 23.64
C VAL A 703 11.19 -51.00 24.63
N ARG A 704 9.96 -50.61 24.28
CA ARG A 704 8.76 -50.83 25.10
C ARG A 704 8.46 -52.32 25.26
N LEU A 705 8.54 -53.09 24.17
CA LEU A 705 8.34 -54.54 24.19
C LEU A 705 9.40 -55.24 25.04
N ASN A 706 10.66 -54.85 24.92
CA ASN A 706 11.75 -55.41 25.73
C ASN A 706 11.59 -55.08 27.22
N SER A 707 11.15 -53.87 27.55
CA SER A 707 10.90 -53.48 28.95
C SER A 707 9.75 -54.29 29.57
N THR A 708 8.71 -54.59 28.77
CA THR A 708 7.55 -55.37 29.20
C THR A 708 7.89 -56.85 29.38
N SER A 709 8.68 -57.43 28.47
CA SER A 709 9.11 -58.83 28.57
C SER A 709 10.00 -59.08 29.79
N ILE A 710 10.89 -58.14 30.12
CA ILE A 710 11.72 -58.20 31.34
C ILE A 710 10.84 -58.13 32.60
N ALA A 711 9.86 -57.22 32.63
CA ALA A 711 8.94 -57.11 33.77
C ALA A 711 8.10 -58.39 33.97
N MET A 712 7.61 -58.99 32.88
CA MET A 712 6.86 -60.25 32.93
C MET A 712 7.73 -61.43 33.39
N GLN A 713 8.97 -61.54 32.93
CA GLN A 713 9.90 -62.59 33.38
C GLN A 713 10.21 -62.46 34.87
N GLN A 714 10.43 -61.24 35.37
CA GLN A 714 10.67 -61.00 36.80
C GLN A 714 9.45 -61.33 37.66
N GLN A 715 8.24 -61.12 37.15
CA GLN A 715 7.01 -61.49 37.85
C GLN A 715 6.79 -63.01 37.84
N SER A 716 7.06 -63.69 36.72
CA SER A 716 6.92 -65.14 36.60
C SER A 716 7.91 -65.91 37.50
N CYS A 717 9.14 -65.41 37.68
CA CYS A 717 10.12 -66.01 38.59
C CYS A 717 9.75 -65.91 40.07
N LYS A 718 8.76 -65.08 40.46
CA LYS A 718 8.28 -65.00 41.85
C LYS A 718 7.13 -65.96 42.17
N THR A 719 6.56 -66.66 41.18
CA THR A 719 5.34 -67.47 41.36
C THR A 719 5.46 -68.95 40.99
N MET A 720 6.62 -69.43 40.54
CA MET A 720 6.78 -70.87 40.27
C MET A 720 7.45 -71.61 41.42
N ASP A 721 6.60 -72.09 42.33
CA ASP A 721 6.87 -73.28 43.12
C ASP A 721 6.64 -74.51 42.21
N LYS A 722 7.69 -75.32 42.09
CA LYS A 722 7.87 -76.68 41.57
C LYS A 722 6.85 -77.27 40.58
N SER A 723 7.45 -77.81 39.51
CA SER A 723 6.98 -78.87 38.58
C SER A 723 6.11 -78.42 37.41
N PHE A 724 6.68 -78.33 36.20
CA PHE A 724 6.14 -78.87 34.93
C PHE A 724 7.06 -78.57 33.73
N PRO A 725 6.86 -79.22 32.56
CA PRO A 725 7.86 -80.07 31.93
C PRO A 725 8.52 -79.42 30.70
N GLU A 726 9.67 -80.00 30.34
CA GLU A 726 10.42 -79.73 29.12
C GLU A 726 9.54 -79.92 27.87
N GLY A 727 9.39 -78.88 27.04
CA GLY A 727 8.61 -78.99 25.81
C GLY A 727 8.75 -77.80 24.88
N ASN A 728 9.68 -77.91 23.94
CA ASN A 728 9.82 -77.15 22.68
C ASN A 728 10.27 -75.67 22.78
N ASN A 729 11.60 -75.53 22.87
CA ASN A 729 12.36 -74.31 22.55
C ASN A 729 12.17 -73.92 21.08
N LYS A 730 11.20 -73.07 20.78
CA LYS A 730 11.33 -72.18 19.60
C LYS A 730 12.42 -71.17 19.93
N HIS A 731 13.57 -71.30 19.26
CA HIS A 731 14.60 -70.28 19.23
C HIS A 731 13.96 -68.95 18.78
N TYR A 732 13.55 -68.14 19.75
CA TYR A 732 13.38 -66.71 19.51
C TYR A 732 14.79 -66.21 19.25
N ASP A 733 15.08 -65.83 18.00
CA ASP A 733 16.27 -65.07 17.70
C ASP A 733 16.30 -63.90 18.68
N SER A 734 17.32 -63.89 19.53
CA SER A 734 17.57 -62.85 20.50
C SER A 734 17.87 -61.56 19.73
N SER A 735 16.82 -60.89 19.27
CA SER A 735 16.92 -59.58 18.66
C SER A 735 17.65 -58.69 19.65
N SER A 736 18.87 -58.29 19.30
CA SER A 736 19.75 -57.50 20.17
C SER A 736 18.96 -56.33 20.74
N SER A 737 18.97 -56.18 22.06
CA SER A 737 18.27 -55.08 22.71
C SER A 737 18.72 -53.74 22.12
N PRO A 738 17.78 -52.83 21.77
CA PRO A 738 18.10 -51.53 21.20
C PRO A 738 19.14 -50.75 22.01
N THR A 739 20.12 -50.20 21.32
CA THR A 739 21.26 -49.47 21.90
C THR A 739 21.24 -47.99 21.54
N ILE A 740 22.02 -47.19 22.27
CA ILE A 740 22.20 -45.76 21.96
C ILE A 740 22.72 -45.55 20.53
N GLN A 741 23.54 -46.48 20.02
CA GLN A 741 24.02 -46.46 18.63
C GLN A 741 22.87 -46.55 17.61
N ASP A 742 21.82 -47.34 17.89
CA ASP A 742 20.67 -47.46 17.01
C ASP A 742 19.91 -46.13 16.92
N LEU A 743 19.66 -45.48 18.07
CA LEU A 743 19.05 -44.15 18.11
C LEU A 743 19.88 -43.11 17.36
N HIS A 744 21.20 -43.13 17.57
CA HIS A 744 22.14 -42.26 16.85
C HIS A 744 22.04 -42.48 15.34
N SER A 745 22.05 -43.73 14.86
CA SER A 745 21.96 -44.04 13.42
C SER A 745 20.69 -43.52 12.75
N ILE A 746 19.59 -43.41 13.49
CA ILE A 746 18.29 -42.97 12.98
C ILE A 746 18.22 -41.44 12.86
N LEU A 747 18.65 -40.72 13.89
CA LEU A 747 18.40 -39.28 14.00
C LEU A 747 19.60 -38.42 13.59
N TRP A 748 20.82 -38.96 13.68
CA TRP A 748 22.03 -38.14 13.58
C TRP A 748 22.17 -37.42 12.26
N ALA A 749 21.91 -38.10 11.13
CA ALA A 749 22.06 -37.52 9.82
C ALA A 749 21.20 -36.25 9.63
N ASP A 750 19.92 -36.29 10.03
CA ASP A 750 19.02 -35.14 9.91
C ASP A 750 19.46 -33.98 10.83
N ILE A 751 19.85 -34.29 12.07
CA ILE A 751 20.26 -33.29 13.05
C ILE A 751 21.56 -32.61 12.64
N PHE A 752 22.50 -33.41 12.17
CA PHE A 752 23.80 -32.93 11.77
C PHE A 752 23.71 -32.04 10.54
N VAL A 753 22.89 -32.42 9.54
CA VAL A 753 22.60 -31.57 8.38
C VAL A 753 21.99 -30.22 8.81
N ASN A 754 21.05 -30.23 9.77
CA ASN A 754 20.48 -28.98 10.30
C ASN A 754 21.50 -28.11 11.04
N MET A 755 22.42 -28.73 11.79
CA MET A 755 23.51 -28.02 12.48
C MET A 755 24.54 -27.47 11.50
N LEU A 756 24.93 -28.23 10.46
CA LEU A 756 25.82 -27.78 9.39
C LEU A 756 25.22 -26.59 8.65
N ASP A 757 23.91 -26.59 8.39
CA ASP A 757 23.23 -25.46 7.76
C ASP A 757 23.35 -24.19 8.63
N THR A 758 23.13 -24.32 9.94
CA THR A 758 23.33 -23.24 10.93
C THR A 758 24.80 -22.79 10.98
N HIS A 759 25.74 -23.73 11.02
CA HIS A 759 27.18 -23.47 11.00
C HIS A 759 27.61 -22.70 9.76
N SER A 760 27.09 -23.08 8.59
CA SER A 760 27.42 -22.42 7.32
C SER A 760 27.05 -20.94 7.30
N ARG A 761 26.02 -20.53 8.05
CA ARG A 761 25.64 -19.14 8.24
C ARG A 761 26.48 -18.45 9.30
N LEU A 762 26.79 -19.15 10.41
CA LEU A 762 27.68 -18.65 11.44
C LEU A 762 29.07 -18.31 10.89
N ILE A 763 29.63 -19.13 9.99
CA ILE A 763 30.95 -18.90 9.37
C ILE A 763 31.04 -17.56 8.61
N GLU A 764 29.91 -17.02 8.16
CA GLU A 764 29.85 -15.75 7.43
C GLU A 764 29.87 -14.53 8.35
N THR A 765 29.65 -14.74 9.63
CA THR A 765 29.61 -13.69 10.64
C THR A 765 31.02 -13.19 10.96
N LYS A 766 31.10 -11.96 11.47
CA LYS A 766 32.39 -11.39 11.88
C LYS A 766 32.90 -12.10 13.14
N GLU A 767 31.97 -12.49 14.00
CA GLU A 767 32.18 -13.15 15.28
C GLU A 767 32.89 -14.49 15.09
N PHE A 768 32.42 -15.32 14.14
CA PHE A 768 33.13 -16.53 13.75
C PHE A 768 34.50 -16.19 13.17
N SER A 769 34.60 -15.20 12.27
CA SER A 769 35.89 -14.84 11.67
C SER A 769 36.92 -14.35 12.71
N ASP A 770 36.49 -13.69 13.76
CA ASP A 770 37.37 -13.18 14.83
C ASP A 770 37.74 -14.34 15.78
N TRP A 771 36.77 -15.18 16.17
CA TRP A 771 37.04 -16.41 16.93
C TRP A 771 38.01 -17.35 16.18
N PHE A 772 37.75 -17.61 14.90
CA PHE A 772 38.53 -18.54 14.09
C PHE A 772 39.99 -18.07 13.93
N LYS A 773 40.25 -16.77 13.83
CA LYS A 773 41.62 -16.23 13.83
C LYS A 773 42.33 -16.51 15.16
N VAL A 774 41.64 -16.32 16.28
CA VAL A 774 42.20 -16.61 17.61
C VAL A 774 42.47 -18.10 17.75
N TYR A 775 41.51 -18.94 17.34
CA TYR A 775 41.65 -20.39 17.32
C TYR A 775 42.84 -20.84 16.48
N GLU A 776 43.02 -20.32 15.27
CA GLU A 776 44.17 -20.65 14.41
C GLU A 776 45.51 -20.24 15.04
N ILE A 777 45.58 -19.08 15.70
CA ILE A 777 46.77 -18.65 16.45
C ILE A 777 47.06 -19.58 17.64
N GLN A 778 46.03 -19.94 18.40
CA GLN A 778 46.19 -20.84 19.56
C GLN A 778 46.59 -22.25 19.10
N LYS A 779 46.00 -22.74 18.01
CA LYS A 779 46.32 -24.01 17.36
C LYS A 779 47.76 -24.02 16.82
N SER A 780 48.22 -22.96 16.17
CA SER A 780 49.61 -22.85 15.70
C SER A 780 50.63 -22.81 16.84
N ASN A 781 50.21 -22.34 18.00
CA ASN A 781 51.04 -22.28 19.21
C ASN A 781 50.90 -23.53 20.11
N ALA A 782 50.16 -24.56 19.68
CA ALA A 782 49.88 -25.78 20.44
C ALA A 782 49.25 -25.54 21.84
N ILE A 783 48.44 -24.49 21.96
CA ILE A 783 47.74 -24.14 23.21
C ILE A 783 46.38 -24.86 23.33
N VAL A 784 45.86 -25.40 22.22
CA VAL A 784 44.50 -25.96 22.08
C VAL A 784 44.49 -27.49 22.03
#